data_AF-A0A2V8QT39-F1
#
_entry.id   AF-A0A2V8QT39-F1
#
_cell.length_a   1.000
_cell.length_b   1.000
_cell.length_c   1.000
_cell.angle_alpha   90.00
_cell.angle_beta   90.00
_cell.angle_gamma   90.00
#
_symmetry.space_group_name_H-M   'P 1'
#
loop_
_entity.id
_entity.type
_entity.pdbx_description
1 polymer ?
#
loop_
_entity_poly.entity_id
_entity_poly.type
_entity_poly.pdbx_seq_one_letter_code
_entity_poly.pdbx_strand_id
1 'polypeptide(L)'
;MNRLAWSPDGSLLASTSFDNTLKIWNADSGLLVRTLSGHILPVYCVAWSPDGLMLVSGSHDRTVRIWDASSGQTVKVLQGHELGVYSLHWSPNGKIIASGDIVATIRVWDAESGELRKTITDHEDDISSLEWSPNGKLVASGSDDRTVRIWDGNSFDPIRVLKGHTAEVSSVAWSPDSLLLASGSLDQTIRIWNPVNGRTKFILEGHTGHVKWVSFSSDGMLLASKSIDGTVRIWDCDTWKTVCQINVATSNRWEPTLAFNPARPLLATPGEVLEDIAVWEVDTDSLLGAADPDIRTAVVRYRSAKVLMLGDWGAGKTGLANALTGRTFRHTETTHGRFVWLLDKTDVEIMPGVRELREIYLWDLAGQPDYRLIHQLYLTDVAVAIIVFDGYSSSEPLGAAHYWDRALRQSRREQVNASSSLKKILVAAKVDIRGVGVDRQSIDKVIEELGFIAYFETSAKLNLQIADLAQEIKNSIAWDTLPSVISDEMFYQVKEFMQKEKRDGRQLSTEEDLYYQYLDTKRATETQSTSRAHFKTCINRLDSQGIIRCLSFGNLILLQPELLDAYASRLIIAAKNNGLGSIPENDARLGRFDMREEERIDDRQQESLLLLAMIEDLLRYEVAFRIYSEEGAQIVFPTQLTREMPIKGQSVLYRFEGPVTNIYATLAVRIAQSGVFSKHDIWKNTIEYTTSAGGRYGIRVSEASEGRGELSIFFDDAVTDDNKQLFEEFVYAHLMRRALPDSIVRVRRFACPRCDTELTESQVEKRRERGFVSITCSVCGASFSIVDSHPDQTSMRDSAVAKMASNANAKRDREAAKYTLEGKIKSGTYDVMLCHNSADKSKVKEIGQMLKAEGILPWLDQLDLPPFVDWQKELEKVIATVKSAAIFVGPSGVGPWEQMEVRSLLMEFVERDIRMGLVYLLGCPSEIKIPPFLKIFNWVDFRQTDPDPIGQLIWGITGKAPHGGKADLGD
;
A
#
# COMPACT_ATOMS: atom_id res chain seq x y z
N MET A 1 -2.79 -9.53 21.75
CA MET A 1 -1.57 -8.72 21.98
C MET A 1 -1.44 -8.54 23.48
N ASN A 2 -0.30 -8.92 24.09
CA ASN A 2 -0.05 -8.63 25.50
C ASN A 2 0.96 -7.47 25.57
N ARG A 3 0.57 -6.31 26.12
CA ARG A 3 1.49 -5.18 26.33
C ARG A 3 2.21 -5.33 27.66
N LEU A 4 3.49 -4.93 27.65
CA LEU A 4 4.33 -4.76 28.84
C LEU A 4 4.52 -3.26 29.06
N ALA A 5 4.36 -2.78 30.29
CA ALA A 5 4.57 -1.38 30.64
C ALA A 5 5.31 -1.25 31.97
N TRP A 6 6.47 -0.61 31.94
CA TRP A 6 7.23 -0.25 33.14
C TRP A 6 6.59 0.94 33.84
N SER A 7 6.60 0.90 35.17
CA SER A 7 6.37 2.09 36.00
C SER A 7 7.45 3.15 35.74
N PRO A 8 7.16 4.46 35.94
CA PRO A 8 8.12 5.52 35.67
C PRO A 8 9.45 5.41 36.43
N ASP A 9 9.43 4.80 37.62
CA ASP A 9 10.63 4.52 38.42
C ASP A 9 11.34 3.21 38.05
N GLY A 10 10.75 2.41 37.14
CA GLY A 10 11.25 1.14 36.67
C GLY A 10 11.20 -0.01 37.68
N SER A 11 10.58 0.17 38.84
CA SER A 11 10.55 -0.83 39.93
C SER A 11 9.46 -1.89 39.76
N LEU A 12 8.38 -1.53 39.06
CA LEU A 12 7.24 -2.40 38.76
C LEU A 12 7.05 -2.55 37.25
N LEU A 13 6.64 -3.75 36.84
CA LEU A 13 6.25 -4.08 35.47
C LEU A 13 4.78 -4.48 35.45
N ALA A 14 3.97 -3.87 34.57
CA ALA A 14 2.61 -4.29 34.32
C ALA A 14 2.53 -5.13 33.04
N SER A 15 1.73 -6.20 33.06
CA SER A 15 1.46 -7.04 31.90
C SER A 15 -0.05 -7.25 31.71
N THR A 16 -0.52 -7.17 30.48
CA THR A 16 -1.90 -7.55 30.14
C THR A 16 -2.00 -9.01 29.74
N SER A 17 -3.19 -9.60 29.91
CA SER A 17 -3.44 -11.02 29.65
C SER A 17 -4.82 -11.25 29.02
N PHE A 18 -4.93 -12.38 28.32
CA PHE A 18 -6.18 -12.91 27.79
C PHE A 18 -7.08 -13.52 28.87
N ASP A 19 -6.58 -13.71 30.10
CA ASP A 19 -7.40 -14.14 31.24
C ASP A 19 -8.30 -13.02 31.81
N ASN A 20 -8.48 -11.94 31.05
CA ASN A 20 -9.23 -10.73 31.41
C ASN A 20 -8.61 -9.92 32.57
N THR A 21 -7.38 -10.24 32.98
CA THR A 21 -6.69 -9.56 34.09
C THR A 21 -5.47 -8.77 33.63
N LEU A 22 -5.06 -7.84 34.50
CA LEU A 22 -3.72 -7.26 34.45
C LEU A 22 -2.92 -7.75 35.63
N LYS A 23 -1.62 -7.95 35.44
CA LYS A 23 -0.70 -8.38 36.50
C LYS A 23 0.40 -7.34 36.68
N ILE A 24 0.75 -7.07 37.94
CA ILE A 24 1.84 -6.18 38.34
C ILE A 24 2.92 -7.03 39.00
N TRP A 25 4.14 -6.90 38.53
CA TRP A 25 5.31 -7.67 38.94
C TRP A 25 6.35 -6.74 39.54
N ASN A 26 7.08 -7.21 40.55
CA ASN A 26 8.26 -6.52 41.03
C ASN A 26 9.44 -6.85 40.10
N ALA A 27 10.14 -5.82 39.62
CA ALA A 27 11.23 -5.94 38.67
C ALA A 27 12.42 -6.74 39.22
N ASP A 28 12.75 -6.53 40.50
CA ASP A 28 13.95 -7.06 41.14
C ASP A 28 13.73 -8.51 41.60
N SER A 29 12.56 -8.79 42.17
CA SER A 29 12.26 -10.12 42.73
C SER A 29 11.54 -11.05 41.75
N GLY A 30 11.02 -10.53 40.64
CA GLY A 30 10.17 -11.27 39.69
C GLY A 30 8.83 -11.73 40.29
N LEU A 31 8.48 -11.28 41.49
CA LEU A 31 7.28 -11.75 42.19
C LEU A 31 6.06 -10.96 41.72
N LEU A 32 4.94 -11.69 41.54
CA LEU A 32 3.63 -11.08 41.30
C LEU A 32 3.21 -10.27 42.53
N VAL A 33 3.14 -8.96 42.37
CA VAL A 33 2.69 -8.01 43.41
C VAL A 33 1.17 -7.99 43.47
N ARG A 34 0.51 -7.95 42.31
CA ARG A 34 -0.95 -7.82 42.25
C ARG A 34 -1.55 -8.36 40.95
N THR A 35 -2.78 -8.87 41.04
CA THR A 35 -3.65 -9.13 39.89
C THR A 35 -4.86 -8.19 39.96
N LEU A 36 -5.10 -7.44 38.89
CA LEU A 36 -6.22 -6.53 38.72
C LEU A 36 -7.30 -7.23 37.89
N SER A 37 -8.47 -7.44 38.50
CA SER A 37 -9.60 -8.10 37.86
C SER A 37 -10.78 -7.13 37.79
N GLY A 38 -11.39 -7.00 36.62
CA GLY A 38 -12.55 -6.13 36.44
C GLY A 38 -13.01 -5.99 34.99
N HIS A 39 -12.11 -6.15 34.03
CA HIS A 39 -12.50 -6.34 32.63
C HIS A 39 -13.23 -7.67 32.45
N ILE A 40 -14.19 -7.70 31.52
CA ILE A 40 -15.01 -8.89 31.24
C ILE A 40 -14.50 -9.70 30.04
N LEU A 41 -13.60 -9.12 29.26
CA LEU A 41 -12.98 -9.71 28.07
C LEU A 41 -11.46 -9.41 28.09
N PRO A 42 -10.66 -10.02 27.18
CA PRO A 42 -9.21 -9.89 27.17
C PRO A 42 -8.71 -8.44 27.24
N VAL A 43 -7.63 -8.21 27.98
CA VAL A 43 -6.99 -6.89 28.11
C VAL A 43 -5.83 -6.81 27.14
N TYR A 44 -5.83 -5.80 26.26
CA TYR A 44 -4.85 -5.70 25.18
C TYR A 44 -3.75 -4.69 25.44
N CYS A 45 -4.05 -3.63 26.19
CA CYS A 45 -3.10 -2.55 26.40
C CYS A 45 -3.15 -2.02 27.82
N VAL A 46 -1.99 -1.54 28.30
CA VAL A 46 -1.80 -0.97 29.63
C VAL A 46 -0.74 0.13 29.57
N ALA A 47 -0.91 1.18 30.37
CA ALA A 47 0.08 2.23 30.56
C ALA A 47 0.03 2.79 31.99
N TRP A 48 1.20 3.14 32.53
CA TRP A 48 1.32 3.83 33.80
C TRP A 48 1.09 5.32 33.65
N SER A 49 0.49 5.95 34.66
CA SER A 49 0.50 7.40 34.77
C SER A 49 1.94 7.91 35.01
N PRO A 50 2.28 9.15 34.60
CA PRO A 50 3.63 9.69 34.75
C PRO A 50 4.12 9.79 36.21
N ASP A 51 3.20 9.85 37.17
CA ASP A 51 3.49 9.85 38.62
C ASP A 51 3.62 8.42 39.21
N GLY A 52 3.33 7.38 38.43
CA GLY A 52 3.38 5.97 38.85
C GLY A 52 2.25 5.55 39.79
N LEU A 53 1.28 6.43 40.10
CA LEU A 53 0.22 6.14 41.08
C LEU A 53 -0.98 5.41 40.46
N MET A 54 -1.19 5.58 39.15
CA MET A 54 -2.32 5.01 38.43
C MET A 54 -1.87 4.16 37.25
N LEU A 55 -2.76 3.23 36.87
CA LEU A 55 -2.68 2.47 35.64
C LEU A 55 -3.90 2.76 34.79
N VAL A 56 -3.76 2.72 33.48
CA VAL A 56 -4.90 2.68 32.56
C VAL A 56 -4.81 1.42 31.71
N SER A 57 -5.95 0.77 31.47
CA SER A 57 -6.05 -0.44 30.65
C SER A 57 -7.16 -0.35 29.62
N GLY A 58 -6.96 -0.98 28.47
CA GLY A 58 -7.93 -1.08 27.39
C GLY A 58 -8.17 -2.54 27.03
N SER A 59 -9.43 -2.88 26.80
CA SER A 59 -9.88 -4.26 26.64
C SER A 59 -10.76 -4.42 25.40
N HIS A 60 -10.91 -5.68 24.98
CA HIS A 60 -11.92 -6.09 24.02
C HIS A 60 -13.35 -5.80 24.49
N ASP A 61 -13.56 -5.58 25.79
CA ASP A 61 -14.86 -5.16 26.35
C ASP A 61 -15.28 -3.72 26.00
N ARG A 62 -14.50 -3.05 25.13
CA ARG A 62 -14.77 -1.70 24.60
C ARG A 62 -14.66 -0.61 25.66
N THR A 63 -14.12 -0.94 26.84
CA THR A 63 -13.90 0.01 27.92
C THR A 63 -12.43 0.30 28.13
N VAL A 64 -12.17 1.51 28.60
CA VAL A 64 -10.88 1.90 29.17
C VAL A 64 -11.07 2.04 30.68
N ARG A 65 -10.20 1.44 31.48
CA ARG A 65 -10.29 1.50 32.95
C ARG A 65 -9.08 2.18 33.54
N ILE A 66 -9.31 3.05 34.53
CA ILE A 66 -8.26 3.66 35.35
C ILE A 66 -8.24 2.93 36.69
N TRP A 67 -7.05 2.56 37.14
CA TRP A 67 -6.81 1.80 38.36
C TRP A 67 -5.86 2.57 39.26
N ASP A 68 -6.09 2.48 40.57
CA ASP A 68 -5.11 2.88 41.56
C ASP A 68 -4.07 1.74 41.68
N ALA A 69 -2.80 2.02 41.40
CA ALA A 69 -1.77 0.98 41.34
C ALA A 69 -1.49 0.35 42.71
N SER A 70 -1.68 1.12 43.80
CA SER A 70 -1.38 0.67 45.17
C SER A 70 -2.42 -0.32 45.70
N SER A 71 -3.70 -0.01 45.52
CA SER A 71 -4.85 -0.78 45.98
C SER A 71 -5.32 -1.80 44.96
N GLY A 72 -5.10 -1.54 43.67
CA GLY A 72 -5.61 -2.30 42.54
C GLY A 72 -7.11 -2.12 42.27
N GLN A 73 -7.75 -1.12 42.89
CA GLN A 73 -9.16 -0.85 42.64
C GLN A 73 -9.36 -0.05 41.36
N THR A 74 -10.45 -0.34 40.64
CA THR A 74 -10.88 0.49 39.52
C THR A 74 -11.38 1.84 40.04
N VAL A 75 -10.71 2.92 39.64
CA VAL A 75 -11.09 4.30 39.96
C VAL A 75 -12.17 4.79 39.01
N LYS A 76 -12.03 4.50 37.71
CA LYS A 76 -13.01 4.89 36.67
C LYS A 76 -13.12 3.84 35.56
N VAL A 77 -14.29 3.81 34.93
CA VAL A 77 -14.56 3.07 33.69
C VAL A 77 -15.02 4.07 32.64
N LEU A 78 -14.23 4.23 31.59
CA LEU A 78 -14.49 5.11 30.46
C LEU A 78 -15.17 4.28 29.36
N GLN A 79 -16.39 4.68 29.01
CA GLN A 79 -17.21 4.02 27.99
C GLN A 79 -17.38 4.93 26.78
N GLY A 80 -17.35 4.36 25.58
CA GLY A 80 -17.63 5.10 24.35
C GLY A 80 -17.04 4.50 23.08
N HIS A 81 -16.05 3.60 23.18
CA HIS A 81 -15.57 2.87 22.00
C HIS A 81 -16.63 1.91 21.47
N GLU A 82 -16.69 1.77 20.15
CA GLU A 82 -17.65 0.87 19.50
C GLU A 82 -17.17 -0.58 19.49
N LEU A 83 -15.84 -0.78 19.47
CA LEU A 83 -15.14 -2.06 19.47
C LEU A 83 -13.95 -2.05 20.44
N GLY A 84 -13.16 -3.13 20.44
CA GLY A 84 -12.05 -3.35 21.36
C GLY A 84 -10.95 -2.27 21.28
N VAL A 85 -10.38 -1.93 22.43
CA VAL A 85 -9.32 -0.94 22.56
C VAL A 85 -7.96 -1.64 22.54
N TYR A 86 -7.12 -1.32 21.55
CA TYR A 86 -5.84 -2.00 21.32
C TYR A 86 -4.62 -1.14 21.66
N SER A 87 -4.81 0.18 21.73
CA SER A 87 -3.75 1.10 22.08
C SER A 87 -4.26 2.17 23.02
N LEU A 88 -3.42 2.56 23.98
CA LEU A 88 -3.68 3.68 24.88
C LEU A 88 -2.38 4.27 25.40
N HIS A 89 -2.43 5.54 25.78
CA HIS A 89 -1.29 6.22 26.37
C HIS A 89 -1.73 7.40 27.25
N TRP A 90 -0.95 7.66 28.31
CA TRP A 90 -1.09 8.87 29.12
C TRP A 90 -0.37 10.05 28.46
N SER A 91 -0.90 11.26 28.61
CA SER A 91 -0.10 12.46 28.34
C SER A 91 1.04 12.56 29.37
N PRO A 92 2.23 13.09 29.03
CA PRO A 92 3.35 13.23 29.97
C PRO A 92 3.04 14.09 31.20
N ASN A 93 2.00 14.94 31.13
CA ASN A 93 1.52 15.74 32.26
C ASN A 93 0.43 15.04 33.11
N GLY A 94 0.02 13.82 32.75
CA GLY A 94 -0.96 13.01 33.48
C GLY A 94 -2.43 13.46 33.35
N LYS A 95 -2.74 14.47 32.54
CA LYS A 95 -4.09 15.08 32.47
C LYS A 95 -5.00 14.46 31.41
N ILE A 96 -4.43 13.83 30.41
CA ILE A 96 -5.15 13.34 29.23
C ILE A 96 -4.80 11.88 29.00
N ILE A 97 -5.79 11.09 28.60
CA ILE A 97 -5.61 9.72 28.11
C ILE A 97 -6.05 9.69 26.65
N ALA A 98 -5.23 9.15 25.77
CA ALA A 98 -5.63 8.84 24.39
C ALA A 98 -5.80 7.33 24.25
N SER A 99 -6.85 6.89 23.57
CA SER A 99 -7.12 5.48 23.29
C SER A 99 -7.54 5.27 21.84
N GLY A 100 -7.03 4.21 21.22
CA GLY A 100 -7.27 3.84 19.84
C GLY A 100 -7.95 2.49 19.75
N ASP A 101 -8.94 2.39 18.87
CA ASP A 101 -9.67 1.15 18.61
C ASP A 101 -9.45 0.59 17.20
N ILE A 102 -10.07 -0.56 16.99
CA ILE A 102 -10.11 -1.34 15.73
C ILE A 102 -11.18 -0.81 14.73
N VAL A 103 -11.60 0.46 14.86
CA VAL A 103 -12.46 1.12 13.86
C VAL A 103 -11.86 2.46 13.48
N ALA A 104 -10.53 2.51 13.43
CA ALA A 104 -9.78 3.71 13.07
C ALA A 104 -10.08 4.95 13.94
N THR A 105 -10.64 4.77 15.15
CA THR A 105 -11.08 5.87 16.01
C THR A 105 -10.14 6.09 17.19
N ILE A 106 -9.63 7.32 17.32
CA ILE A 106 -8.92 7.78 18.53
C ILE A 106 -9.88 8.58 19.40
N ARG A 107 -9.99 8.20 20.68
CA ARG A 107 -10.72 8.96 21.70
C ARG A 107 -9.75 9.58 22.68
N VAL A 108 -10.04 10.83 23.05
CA VAL A 108 -9.24 11.62 23.99
C VAL A 108 -10.09 11.89 25.21
N TRP A 109 -9.59 11.51 26.38
CA TRP A 109 -10.29 11.59 27.66
C TRP A 109 -9.58 12.53 28.61
N ASP A 110 -10.35 13.24 29.41
CA ASP A 110 -9.83 13.87 30.62
C ASP A 110 -9.56 12.81 31.68
N ALA A 111 -8.35 12.74 32.22
CA ALA A 111 -7.99 11.72 33.19
C ALA A 111 -8.66 11.93 34.57
N GLU A 112 -8.91 13.18 34.95
CA GLU A 112 -9.46 13.55 36.25
C GLU A 112 -10.99 13.39 36.27
N SER A 113 -11.69 13.90 35.26
CA SER A 113 -13.15 13.80 35.15
C SER A 113 -13.58 12.47 34.53
N GLY A 114 -12.79 11.88 33.62
CA GLY A 114 -13.18 10.72 32.82
C GLY A 114 -14.07 11.07 31.63
N GLU A 115 -14.27 12.37 31.34
CA GLU A 115 -15.10 12.81 30.23
C GLU A 115 -14.36 12.72 28.89
N LEU A 116 -15.11 12.37 27.84
CA LEU A 116 -14.62 12.38 26.47
C LEU A 116 -14.46 13.82 25.97
N ARG A 117 -13.23 14.20 25.62
CA ARG A 117 -12.88 15.54 25.09
C ARG A 117 -12.98 15.61 23.56
N LYS A 118 -12.49 14.60 22.85
CA LYS A 118 -12.43 14.58 21.37
C LYS A 118 -12.52 13.16 20.83
N THR A 119 -13.11 13.01 19.65
CA THR A 119 -13.11 11.79 18.83
C THR A 119 -12.51 12.13 17.48
N ILE A 120 -11.60 11.29 16.99
CA ILE A 120 -10.83 11.49 15.75
C ILE A 120 -11.02 10.24 14.89
N THR A 121 -11.45 10.42 13.64
CA THR A 121 -11.81 9.34 12.69
C THR A 121 -11.08 9.50 11.36
N ASP A 122 -9.88 10.03 11.43
CA ASP A 122 -9.09 10.47 10.29
C ASP A 122 -8.33 9.32 9.60
N HIS A 123 -8.00 8.25 10.34
CA HIS A 123 -7.39 7.03 9.79
C HIS A 123 -8.40 6.25 8.95
N GLU A 124 -7.90 5.52 7.95
CA GLU A 124 -8.76 4.72 7.05
C GLU A 124 -8.91 3.26 7.52
N ASP A 125 -8.10 2.83 8.49
CA ASP A 125 -8.04 1.47 9.01
C ASP A 125 -7.59 1.46 10.50
N ASP A 126 -7.53 0.28 11.10
CA ASP A 126 -7.26 0.04 12.52
C ASP A 126 -6.07 0.81 13.10
N ILE A 127 -6.18 1.23 14.36
CA ILE A 127 -5.09 1.90 15.09
C ILE A 127 -4.35 0.88 15.95
N SER A 128 -3.15 0.50 15.51
CA SER A 128 -2.32 -0.49 16.19
C SER A 128 -1.51 0.10 17.36
N SER A 129 -1.11 1.37 17.26
CA SER A 129 -0.26 2.02 18.25
C SER A 129 -0.49 3.52 18.37
N LEU A 130 -0.37 4.04 19.59
CA LEU A 130 -0.49 5.44 19.97
C LEU A 130 0.60 5.76 20.99
N GLU A 131 1.35 6.82 20.76
CA GLU A 131 2.39 7.24 21.70
C GLU A 131 2.57 8.75 21.72
N TRP A 132 2.72 9.28 22.93
CA TRP A 132 3.06 10.68 23.13
C TRP A 132 4.56 10.90 23.02
N SER A 133 4.97 11.98 22.37
CA SER A 133 6.35 12.45 22.48
C SER A 133 6.69 12.76 23.95
N PRO A 134 7.90 12.42 24.43
CA PRO A 134 8.31 12.68 25.81
C PRO A 134 8.12 14.14 26.26
N ASN A 135 8.30 15.10 25.35
CA ASN A 135 8.09 16.52 25.64
C ASN A 135 6.61 16.97 25.68
N GLY A 136 5.65 16.09 25.41
CA GLY A 136 4.22 16.38 25.49
C GLY A 136 3.63 17.12 24.28
N LYS A 137 4.43 17.54 23.30
CA LYS A 137 3.97 18.44 22.22
C LYS A 137 3.29 17.73 21.06
N LEU A 138 3.64 16.47 20.82
CA LEU A 138 3.16 15.69 19.67
C LEU A 138 2.64 14.33 20.13
N VAL A 139 1.66 13.81 19.40
CA VAL A 139 1.20 12.42 19.49
C VAL A 139 1.42 11.74 18.14
N ALA A 140 1.89 10.50 18.14
CA ALA A 140 1.99 9.67 16.96
C ALA A 140 0.98 8.52 17.03
N SER A 141 0.33 8.21 15.91
CA SER A 141 -0.52 7.03 15.73
C SER A 141 -0.04 6.19 14.56
N GLY A 142 0.13 4.88 14.75
CA GLY A 142 0.38 3.91 13.68
C GLY A 142 -0.89 3.16 13.34
N SER A 143 -1.14 2.91 12.05
CA SER A 143 -2.35 2.26 11.56
C SER A 143 -2.09 1.22 10.48
N ASP A 144 -3.06 0.32 10.35
CA ASP A 144 -3.12 -0.69 9.29
C ASP A 144 -3.36 -0.07 7.90
N ASP A 145 -3.74 1.22 7.84
CA ASP A 145 -3.78 2.03 6.61
C ASP A 145 -2.39 2.33 6.02
N ARG A 146 -1.33 1.77 6.61
CA ARG A 146 0.09 1.87 6.23
C ARG A 146 0.68 3.26 6.49
N THR A 147 0.00 4.08 7.29
CA THR A 147 0.45 5.42 7.64
C THR A 147 0.75 5.55 9.12
N VAL A 148 1.64 6.50 9.42
CA VAL A 148 1.80 7.04 10.78
C VAL A 148 1.29 8.47 10.76
N ARG A 149 0.38 8.87 11.65
CA ARG A 149 -0.07 10.26 11.74
C ARG A 149 0.50 10.96 12.96
N ILE A 150 0.78 12.25 12.80
CA ILE A 150 1.28 13.12 13.87
C ILE A 150 0.22 14.17 14.18
N TRP A 151 -0.07 14.34 15.46
CA TRP A 151 -1.09 15.23 16.01
C TRP A 151 -0.47 16.23 16.98
N ASP A 152 -1.10 17.39 17.13
CA ASP A 152 -0.78 18.28 18.24
C ASP A 152 -1.12 17.60 19.58
N GLY A 153 -0.22 17.66 20.55
CA GLY A 153 -0.42 17.00 21.84
C GLY A 153 -1.59 17.57 22.65
N ASN A 154 -1.93 18.84 22.49
CA ASN A 154 -3.00 19.45 23.29
C ASN A 154 -4.33 19.45 22.54
N SER A 155 -4.35 19.94 21.30
CA SER A 155 -5.58 20.07 20.53
C SER A 155 -5.96 18.80 19.76
N PHE A 156 -4.99 17.91 19.52
CA PHE A 156 -5.11 16.77 18.62
C PHE A 156 -5.55 17.16 17.21
N ASP A 157 -5.11 18.32 16.74
CA ASP A 157 -5.29 18.67 15.33
C ASP A 157 -4.23 17.95 14.48
N PRO A 158 -4.59 17.49 13.26
CA PRO A 158 -3.66 16.76 12.41
C PRO A 158 -2.51 17.67 11.96
N ILE A 159 -1.27 17.25 12.20
CA ILE A 159 -0.06 17.96 11.78
C ILE A 159 0.53 17.34 10.50
N ARG A 160 0.65 16.00 10.46
CA ARG A 160 1.27 15.26 9.35
C ARG A 160 0.66 13.86 9.18
N VAL A 161 0.74 13.34 7.96
CA VAL A 161 0.53 11.92 7.65
C VAL A 161 1.82 11.36 7.05
N LEU A 162 2.59 10.60 7.81
CA LEU A 162 3.81 9.96 7.35
C LEU A 162 3.45 8.73 6.50
N LYS A 163 3.71 8.82 5.20
CA LYS A 163 3.51 7.74 4.22
C LYS A 163 4.86 7.19 3.79
N GLY A 164 4.95 5.86 3.67
CA GLY A 164 6.14 5.21 3.16
C GLY A 164 6.18 3.71 3.38
N HIS A 165 5.60 3.20 4.47
CA HIS A 165 5.46 1.76 4.67
C HIS A 165 4.60 1.13 3.58
N THR A 166 4.95 -0.09 3.16
CA THR A 166 4.24 -0.81 2.09
C THR A 166 3.20 -1.81 2.62
N ALA A 167 3.15 -2.00 3.94
CA ALA A 167 2.17 -2.80 4.67
C ALA A 167 1.80 -2.13 6.00
N GLU A 168 0.96 -2.79 6.81
CA GLU A 168 0.41 -2.24 8.05
C GLU A 168 1.52 -1.75 9.00
N VAL A 169 1.30 -0.64 9.71
CA VAL A 169 2.19 -0.18 10.77
C VAL A 169 1.74 -0.81 12.07
N SER A 170 2.62 -1.51 12.77
CA SER A 170 2.27 -2.28 13.98
C SER A 170 2.61 -1.54 15.28
N SER A 171 3.61 -0.67 15.26
CA SER A 171 4.16 -0.02 16.45
C SER A 171 4.84 1.28 16.06
N VAL A 172 4.76 2.27 16.94
CA VAL A 172 5.50 3.53 16.88
C VAL A 172 6.20 3.74 18.22
N ALA A 173 7.37 4.37 18.22
CA ALA A 173 8.13 4.70 19.44
C ALA A 173 8.89 6.02 19.27
N TRP A 174 8.79 6.92 20.24
CA TRP A 174 9.53 8.18 20.25
C TRP A 174 10.93 8.00 20.83
N SER A 175 11.91 8.70 20.27
CA SER A 175 13.21 8.84 20.94
C SER A 175 13.05 9.68 22.22
N PRO A 176 13.86 9.44 23.27
CA PRO A 176 13.76 10.17 24.54
C PRO A 176 13.87 11.70 24.40
N ASP A 177 14.65 12.17 23.43
CA ASP A 177 14.83 13.59 23.09
C ASP A 177 13.67 14.19 22.27
N SER A 178 12.67 13.37 21.89
CA SER A 178 11.53 13.73 21.03
C SER A 178 11.91 14.21 19.61
N LEU A 179 13.14 13.97 19.15
CA LEU A 179 13.62 14.41 17.83
C LEU A 179 13.40 13.40 16.72
N LEU A 180 13.22 12.12 17.07
CA LEU A 180 13.01 11.02 16.15
C LEU A 180 11.76 10.23 16.54
N LEU A 181 11.15 9.62 15.54
CA LEU A 181 10.08 8.66 15.71
C LEU A 181 10.47 7.39 14.96
N ALA A 182 10.43 6.23 15.61
CA ALA A 182 10.56 4.95 14.96
C ALA A 182 9.17 4.35 14.69
N SER A 183 9.01 3.65 13.57
CA SER A 183 7.84 2.81 13.33
C SER A 183 8.23 1.44 12.79
N GLY A 184 7.64 0.38 13.35
CA GLY A 184 7.75 -0.99 12.85
C GLY A 184 6.55 -1.35 11.99
N SER A 185 6.77 -2.14 10.94
CA SER A 185 5.71 -2.53 10.01
C SER A 185 5.78 -3.99 9.60
N LEU A 186 4.62 -4.49 9.15
CA LEU A 186 4.48 -5.78 8.49
C LEU A 186 5.26 -5.84 7.16
N ASP A 187 5.77 -4.72 6.65
CA ASP A 187 6.68 -4.69 5.50
C ASP A 187 8.12 -5.15 5.82
N GLN A 188 8.34 -5.64 7.04
CA GLN A 188 9.62 -6.19 7.53
C GLN A 188 10.70 -5.12 7.72
N THR A 189 10.33 -3.84 7.69
CA THR A 189 11.24 -2.71 7.91
C THR A 189 10.88 -1.92 9.17
N ILE A 190 11.87 -1.20 9.67
CA ILE A 190 11.66 -0.14 10.65
C ILE A 190 12.00 1.18 9.96
N ARG A 191 11.16 2.19 10.11
CA ARG A 191 11.43 3.52 9.59
C ARG A 191 11.69 4.50 10.72
N ILE A 192 12.75 5.28 10.58
CA ILE A 192 13.08 6.38 11.47
C ILE A 192 12.69 7.68 10.77
N TRP A 193 11.80 8.43 11.41
CA TRP A 193 11.21 9.65 10.88
C TRP A 193 11.75 10.87 11.61
N ASN A 194 11.86 11.97 10.88
CA ASN A 194 11.91 13.29 11.47
C ASN A 194 10.47 13.82 11.60
N PRO A 195 9.97 14.00 12.84
CA PRO A 195 8.58 14.39 13.10
C PRO A 195 8.28 15.84 12.65
N VAL A 196 9.29 16.72 12.60
CA VAL A 196 9.13 18.13 12.25
C VAL A 196 8.85 18.30 10.76
N ASN A 197 9.63 17.64 9.90
CA ASN A 197 9.48 17.74 8.45
C ASN A 197 8.71 16.56 7.83
N GLY A 198 8.42 15.50 8.59
CA GLY A 198 7.69 14.32 8.16
C GLY A 198 8.46 13.34 7.28
N ARG A 199 9.79 13.51 7.13
CA ARG A 199 10.62 12.71 6.23
C ARG A 199 11.18 11.47 6.91
N THR A 200 11.25 10.36 6.15
CA THR A 200 12.03 9.19 6.55
C THR A 200 13.52 9.53 6.48
N LYS A 201 14.22 9.46 7.60
CA LYS A 201 15.67 9.65 7.70
C LYS A 201 16.41 8.35 7.43
N PHE A 202 15.94 7.25 8.05
CA PHE A 202 16.52 5.92 7.91
C PHE A 202 15.46 4.86 7.68
N ILE A 203 15.81 3.84 6.89
CA ILE A 203 15.06 2.60 6.75
C ILE A 203 15.98 1.49 7.25
N LEU A 204 15.61 0.86 8.36
CA LEU A 204 16.38 -0.23 8.95
C LEU A 204 15.86 -1.54 8.40
N GLU A 205 16.77 -2.29 7.82
CA GLU A 205 16.51 -3.57 7.21
C GLU A 205 17.22 -4.70 7.95
N GLY A 206 16.61 -5.88 7.94
CA GLY A 206 17.28 -7.12 8.34
C GLY A 206 16.36 -8.15 8.98
N HIS A 207 15.23 -7.73 9.54
CA HIS A 207 14.16 -8.68 9.89
C HIS A 207 13.63 -9.38 8.63
N THR A 208 13.29 -10.66 8.76
CA THR A 208 12.71 -11.49 7.67
C THR A 208 11.23 -11.76 7.85
N GLY A 209 10.71 -11.40 9.02
CA GLY A 209 9.30 -11.45 9.39
C GLY A 209 8.73 -10.05 9.61
N HIS A 210 7.44 -10.01 9.92
CA HIS A 210 6.75 -8.77 10.24
C HIS A 210 7.33 -8.17 11.51
N VAL A 211 7.73 -6.90 11.47
CA VAL A 211 8.13 -6.18 12.68
C VAL A 211 6.86 -5.85 13.46
N LYS A 212 6.77 -6.34 14.69
CA LYS A 212 5.60 -6.16 15.55
C LYS A 212 5.77 -5.07 16.57
N TRP A 213 7.00 -4.80 17.00
CA TRP A 213 7.26 -3.82 18.04
C TRP A 213 8.59 -3.12 17.88
N VAL A 214 8.65 -1.86 18.33
CA VAL A 214 9.87 -1.07 18.46
C VAL A 214 9.88 -0.34 19.80
N SER A 215 11.05 -0.16 20.42
CA SER A 215 11.20 0.61 21.66
C SER A 215 12.59 1.20 21.76
N PHE A 216 12.69 2.48 22.10
CA PHE A 216 13.96 3.14 22.41
C PHE A 216 14.37 2.87 23.86
N SER A 217 15.68 2.74 24.06
CA SER A 217 16.32 2.84 25.37
C SER A 217 16.16 4.25 25.95
N SER A 218 16.18 4.37 27.27
CA SER A 218 15.96 5.64 27.97
C SER A 218 17.08 6.66 27.74
N ASP A 219 18.30 6.20 27.45
CA ASP A 219 19.43 7.04 27.05
C ASP A 219 19.39 7.46 25.57
N GLY A 220 18.52 6.82 24.76
CA GLY A 220 18.37 7.09 23.33
C GLY A 220 19.50 6.52 22.47
N MET A 221 20.41 5.72 23.04
CA MET A 221 21.57 5.16 22.33
C MET A 221 21.21 3.87 21.59
N LEU A 222 20.21 3.13 22.06
CA LEU A 222 19.75 1.87 21.49
C LEU A 222 18.28 1.91 21.09
N LEU A 223 17.95 1.23 19.99
CA LEU A 223 16.59 0.85 19.61
C LEU A 223 16.48 -0.68 19.66
N ALA A 224 15.39 -1.21 20.19
CA ALA A 224 15.07 -2.64 20.11
C ALA A 224 13.87 -2.85 19.19
N SER A 225 13.89 -3.91 18.40
CA SER A 225 12.77 -4.31 17.55
C SER A 225 12.48 -5.80 17.67
N LYS A 226 11.18 -6.14 17.68
CA LYS A 226 10.70 -7.52 17.70
C LYS A 226 10.02 -7.86 16.39
N SER A 227 10.28 -9.07 15.88
CA SER A 227 9.68 -9.59 14.66
C SER A 227 9.16 -11.02 14.83
N ILE A 228 8.20 -11.40 13.97
CA ILE A 228 7.70 -12.78 13.87
C ILE A 228 8.78 -13.75 13.39
N ASP A 229 9.90 -13.26 12.86
CA ASP A 229 11.06 -14.12 12.54
C ASP A 229 11.73 -14.77 13.78
N GLY A 230 11.20 -14.53 14.98
CA GLY A 230 11.70 -15.08 16.22
C GLY A 230 12.90 -14.34 16.77
N THR A 231 13.17 -13.15 16.27
CA THR A 231 14.33 -12.35 16.69
C THR A 231 13.91 -11.03 17.32
N VAL A 232 14.62 -10.67 18.38
CA VAL A 232 14.74 -9.30 18.87
C VAL A 232 16.07 -8.76 18.37
N ARG A 233 16.07 -7.64 17.66
CA ARG A 233 17.28 -6.96 17.20
C ARG A 233 17.51 -5.68 17.99
N ILE A 234 18.74 -5.46 18.39
CA ILE A 234 19.19 -4.23 19.04
C ILE A 234 20.02 -3.44 18.03
N TRP A 235 19.65 -2.18 17.84
CA TRP A 235 20.25 -1.25 16.89
C TRP A 235 20.94 -0.13 17.65
N ASP A 236 22.14 0.22 17.22
CA ASP A 236 22.83 1.46 17.64
C ASP A 236 22.15 2.67 16.99
N CYS A 237 21.72 3.68 17.75
CA CYS A 237 21.03 4.86 17.20
C CYS A 237 21.95 5.87 16.49
N ASP A 238 23.27 5.76 16.66
CA ASP A 238 24.25 6.59 15.95
C ASP A 238 24.53 6.03 14.55
N THR A 239 24.87 4.74 14.49
CA THR A 239 25.20 4.07 13.22
C THR A 239 24.00 3.44 12.53
N TRP A 240 22.94 3.12 13.27
CA TRP A 240 21.77 2.33 12.87
C TRP A 240 22.08 0.87 12.50
N LYS A 241 23.25 0.37 12.89
CA LYS A 241 23.66 -1.01 12.69
C LYS A 241 23.06 -1.90 13.78
N THR A 242 22.67 -3.13 13.42
CA THR A 242 22.40 -4.18 14.40
C THR A 242 23.67 -4.51 15.20
N VAL A 243 23.62 -4.33 16.52
CA VAL A 243 24.71 -4.65 17.46
C VAL A 243 24.49 -5.97 18.18
N CYS A 244 23.22 -6.39 18.33
CA CYS A 244 22.87 -7.67 18.97
C CYS A 244 21.61 -8.25 18.33
N GLN A 245 21.53 -9.58 18.31
CA GLN A 245 20.33 -10.33 17.95
C GLN A 245 20.08 -11.40 19.01
N ILE A 246 18.87 -11.40 19.57
CA ILE A 246 18.40 -12.36 20.56
C ILE A 246 17.32 -13.22 19.90
N ASN A 247 17.42 -14.53 20.01
CA ASN A 247 16.36 -15.44 19.56
C ASN A 247 15.35 -15.61 20.71
N VAL A 248 14.07 -15.42 20.41
CA VAL A 248 12.96 -15.58 21.35
C VAL A 248 11.91 -16.50 20.74
N ALA A 249 11.13 -17.19 21.57
CA ALA A 249 10.11 -18.09 21.04
C ALA A 249 9.03 -17.34 20.25
N THR A 250 8.71 -17.88 19.07
CA THR A 250 7.62 -17.41 18.22
C THR A 250 6.32 -18.10 18.62
N SER A 251 5.21 -17.36 18.56
CA SER A 251 3.91 -18.01 18.37
C SER A 251 3.18 -17.40 17.20
N ASN A 252 2.52 -18.26 16.42
CA ASN A 252 1.59 -17.86 15.37
C ASN A 252 0.28 -17.26 15.91
N ARG A 253 0.15 -17.12 17.23
CA ARG A 253 -1.08 -16.67 17.89
C ARG A 253 -1.08 -15.18 18.09
N TRP A 254 -0.30 -14.69 19.06
CA TRP A 254 -0.26 -13.28 19.40
C TRP A 254 1.06 -12.98 20.07
N GLU A 255 1.75 -11.95 19.61
CA GLU A 255 3.13 -11.73 19.97
C GLU A 255 3.27 -10.72 21.12
N PRO A 256 3.87 -11.13 22.25
CA PRO A 256 4.14 -10.22 23.36
C PRO A 256 5.10 -9.10 22.96
N THR A 257 4.85 -7.94 23.55
CA THR A 257 5.57 -6.67 23.40
C THR A 257 7.00 -6.74 23.95
N LEU A 258 7.86 -5.77 23.57
CA LEU A 258 9.13 -5.52 24.26
C LEU A 258 9.14 -4.10 24.85
N ALA A 259 9.89 -3.87 25.91
CA ALA A 259 10.00 -2.54 26.52
C ALA A 259 11.32 -2.37 27.27
N PHE A 260 12.06 -1.32 26.93
CA PHE A 260 13.17 -0.87 27.78
C PHE A 260 12.63 -0.29 29.08
N ASN A 261 13.37 -0.52 30.16
CA ASN A 261 13.10 0.09 31.45
C ASN A 261 13.49 1.59 31.39
N PRO A 262 12.65 2.48 31.93
CA PRO A 262 12.87 3.92 31.81
C PRO A 262 14.02 4.43 32.69
N ALA A 263 14.39 3.71 33.75
CA ALA A 263 15.35 4.17 34.75
C ALA A 263 16.65 3.33 34.80
N ARG A 264 16.61 2.10 34.28
CA ARG A 264 17.71 1.14 34.35
C ARG A 264 18.00 0.56 32.96
N PRO A 265 19.22 0.06 32.71
CA PRO A 265 19.56 -0.58 31.44
C PRO A 265 18.99 -2.01 31.38
N LEU A 266 17.68 -2.14 31.53
CA LEU A 266 16.96 -3.42 31.47
C LEU A 266 16.06 -3.44 30.24
N LEU A 267 15.95 -4.59 29.59
CA LEU A 267 15.02 -4.83 28.50
C LEU A 267 14.08 -5.96 28.89
N ALA A 268 12.77 -5.70 28.89
CA ALA A 268 11.78 -6.77 29.00
C ALA A 268 11.42 -7.28 27.60
N THR A 269 11.52 -8.59 27.40
CA THR A 269 11.07 -9.28 26.18
C THR A 269 10.19 -10.47 26.58
N PRO A 270 9.50 -11.08 25.61
CA PRO A 270 9.00 -12.44 25.80
C PRO A 270 10.15 -13.39 26.13
N GLY A 271 9.87 -14.39 26.97
CA GLY A 271 10.81 -15.46 27.26
C GLY A 271 10.92 -16.50 26.14
N GLU A 272 11.71 -17.54 26.40
CA GLU A 272 11.84 -18.71 25.52
C GLU A 272 10.59 -19.60 25.53
N VAL A 273 9.70 -19.42 26.50
CA VAL A 273 8.38 -20.06 26.57
C VAL A 273 7.32 -18.98 26.48
N LEU A 274 6.20 -19.26 25.81
CA LEU A 274 5.15 -18.27 25.51
C LEU A 274 4.51 -17.60 26.72
N GLU A 275 4.63 -18.19 27.91
CA GLU A 275 4.05 -17.69 29.16
C GLU A 275 5.05 -16.87 29.99
N ASP A 276 6.33 -16.83 29.61
CA ASP A 276 7.38 -16.18 30.38
C ASP A 276 7.69 -14.76 29.87
N ILE A 277 8.09 -13.90 30.80
CA ILE A 277 8.70 -12.59 30.51
C ILE A 277 10.17 -12.70 30.87
N ALA A 278 11.06 -12.48 29.91
CA ALA A 278 12.49 -12.38 30.14
C ALA A 278 12.87 -10.92 30.39
N VAL A 279 13.67 -10.68 31.43
CA VAL A 279 14.26 -9.36 31.71
C VAL A 279 15.77 -9.48 31.53
N TRP A 280 16.31 -8.73 30.58
CA TRP A 280 17.72 -8.73 30.20
C TRP A 280 18.40 -7.51 30.79
N GLU A 281 19.63 -7.68 31.28
CA GLU A 281 20.52 -6.55 31.56
C GLU A 281 21.27 -6.18 30.27
N VAL A 282 21.24 -4.91 29.92
CA VAL A 282 21.75 -4.38 28.65
C VAL A 282 22.97 -3.53 28.92
N ASP A 283 24.16 -4.08 28.71
CA ASP A 283 25.39 -3.30 28.78
C ASP A 283 25.58 -2.50 27.48
N THR A 284 25.11 -1.25 27.47
CA THR A 284 25.18 -0.35 26.33
C THR A 284 26.62 -0.12 25.85
N ASP A 285 27.58 0.06 26.77
CA ASP A 285 28.98 0.35 26.41
C ASP A 285 29.64 -0.84 25.72
N SER A 286 29.37 -2.05 26.22
CA SER A 286 29.84 -3.30 25.59
C SER A 286 29.20 -3.53 24.22
N LEU A 287 27.90 -3.28 24.08
CA LEU A 287 27.18 -3.45 22.80
C LEU A 287 27.64 -2.47 21.72
N LEU A 288 27.98 -1.24 22.11
CA LEU A 288 28.46 -0.21 21.19
C LEU A 288 29.97 -0.30 20.91
N GLY A 289 30.67 -1.25 21.55
CA GLY A 289 32.09 -1.52 21.30
C GLY A 289 33.01 -0.38 21.74
N ALA A 290 32.67 0.34 22.83
CA ALA A 290 33.46 1.47 23.33
C ALA A 290 34.93 1.11 23.69
N ALA A 291 35.26 -0.19 23.78
CA ALA A 291 36.61 -0.69 24.09
C ALA A 291 37.48 -1.05 22.86
N ASP A 292 36.95 -1.08 21.62
CA ASP A 292 37.75 -1.40 20.43
C ASP A 292 37.32 -0.61 19.18
N PRO A 293 38.03 0.49 18.85
CA PRO A 293 37.77 1.30 17.65
C PRO A 293 37.93 0.55 16.33
N ASP A 294 38.72 -0.52 16.30
CA ASP A 294 39.02 -1.28 15.07
C ASP A 294 37.92 -2.31 14.72
N ILE A 295 36.99 -2.60 15.64
CA ILE A 295 35.83 -3.51 15.44
C ILE A 295 34.61 -2.76 14.88
N ARG A 296 34.70 -1.46 14.58
CA ARG A 296 33.73 -0.74 13.73
C ARG A 296 33.85 -1.22 12.28
N THR A 297 33.44 -2.46 12.05
CA THR A 297 33.07 -3.04 10.76
C THR A 297 32.36 -2.00 9.91
N ALA A 298 32.85 -1.81 8.68
CA ALA A 298 32.36 -0.78 7.79
C ALA A 298 30.83 -0.90 7.62
N VAL A 299 30.08 0.07 8.14
CA VAL A 299 28.63 0.12 7.92
C VAL A 299 28.41 0.59 6.50
N VAL A 300 27.82 -0.24 5.66
CA VAL A 300 27.42 0.15 4.30
C VAL A 300 25.99 0.66 4.35
N ARG A 301 25.85 1.97 4.23
CA ARG A 301 24.57 2.64 4.01
C ARG A 301 24.29 2.70 2.52
N TYR A 302 23.01 2.65 2.14
CA TYR A 302 22.60 2.80 0.75
C TYR A 302 21.69 4.02 0.63
N ARG A 303 21.97 4.86 -0.36
CA ARG A 303 21.01 5.88 -0.82
C ARG A 303 20.83 5.73 -2.32
N SER A 304 19.58 5.61 -2.75
CA SER A 304 19.23 5.56 -4.16
C SER A 304 18.46 6.82 -4.55
N ALA A 305 18.86 7.42 -5.67
CA ALA A 305 18.17 8.54 -6.26
C ALA A 305 17.46 8.09 -7.55
N LYS A 306 16.14 8.28 -7.59
CA LYS A 306 15.33 8.03 -8.78
C LYS A 306 15.29 9.30 -9.63
N VAL A 307 15.91 9.24 -10.81
CA VAL A 307 15.89 10.29 -11.83
C VAL A 307 14.90 9.87 -12.90
N LEU A 308 13.83 10.65 -13.08
CA LEU A 308 12.76 10.31 -13.99
C LEU A 308 12.86 11.09 -15.29
N MET A 309 12.89 10.41 -16.42
CA MET A 309 12.88 11.01 -17.76
C MET A 309 11.49 10.88 -18.38
N LEU A 310 10.90 12.03 -18.66
CA LEU A 310 9.53 12.21 -19.15
C LEU A 310 9.54 13.00 -20.45
N GLY A 311 8.50 12.88 -21.25
CA GLY A 311 8.40 13.63 -22.51
C GLY A 311 7.64 12.86 -23.58
N ASP A 312 7.30 13.54 -24.67
CA ASP A 312 6.42 12.98 -25.68
C ASP A 312 7.08 11.97 -26.62
N TRP A 313 6.24 11.31 -27.40
CA TRP A 313 6.64 10.44 -28.49
C TRP A 313 7.59 11.20 -29.43
N GLY A 314 8.65 10.52 -29.87
CA GLY A 314 9.62 11.12 -30.79
C GLY A 314 10.62 12.10 -30.16
N ALA A 315 10.46 12.52 -28.90
CA ALA A 315 11.33 13.52 -28.26
C ALA A 315 12.80 13.07 -28.07
N GLY A 316 13.16 11.81 -28.32
CA GLY A 316 14.56 11.34 -28.26
C GLY A 316 15.05 10.83 -26.90
N LYS A 317 14.13 10.55 -25.97
CA LYS A 317 14.41 10.09 -24.59
C LYS A 317 15.35 8.88 -24.51
N THR A 318 15.03 7.77 -25.18
CA THR A 318 15.85 6.54 -25.07
C THR A 318 17.24 6.69 -25.67
N GLY A 319 17.37 7.44 -26.77
CA GLY A 319 18.68 7.80 -27.31
C GLY A 319 19.50 8.59 -26.31
N LEU A 320 18.87 9.57 -25.63
CA LEU A 320 19.48 10.36 -24.57
C LEU A 320 19.83 9.50 -23.33
N ALA A 321 18.94 8.61 -22.89
CA ALA A 321 19.18 7.70 -21.77
C ALA A 321 20.36 6.75 -22.03
N ASN A 322 20.47 6.21 -23.24
CA ASN A 322 21.63 5.40 -23.64
C ASN A 322 22.93 6.21 -23.60
N ALA A 323 22.93 7.44 -24.11
CA ALA A 323 24.11 8.30 -24.07
C ALA A 323 24.52 8.68 -22.63
N LEU A 324 23.55 9.05 -21.78
CA LEU A 324 23.80 9.38 -20.37
C LEU A 324 24.37 8.21 -19.56
N THR A 325 24.07 6.98 -19.95
CA THR A 325 24.50 5.75 -19.26
C THR A 325 25.75 5.13 -19.90
N GLY A 326 26.43 5.85 -20.79
CA GLY A 326 27.68 5.42 -21.43
C GLY A 326 27.51 4.29 -22.45
N ARG A 327 26.29 4.04 -22.92
CA ARG A 327 25.99 3.00 -23.91
C ARG A 327 26.17 3.54 -25.31
N THR A 328 26.43 2.64 -26.27
CA THR A 328 26.54 3.03 -27.67
C THR A 328 25.21 3.57 -28.17
N PHE A 329 25.25 4.74 -28.82
CA PHE A 329 24.09 5.30 -29.47
C PHE A 329 23.58 4.31 -30.53
N ARG A 330 22.31 3.91 -30.40
CA ARG A 330 21.57 3.17 -31.41
C ARG A 330 20.39 4.03 -31.83
N HIS A 331 20.10 4.03 -33.13
CA HIS A 331 18.87 4.63 -33.61
C HIS A 331 17.70 3.79 -33.10
N THR A 332 17.08 4.24 -32.01
CA THR A 332 15.90 3.58 -31.45
C THR A 332 14.65 4.18 -32.06
N GLU A 333 13.82 3.34 -32.67
CA GLU A 333 12.41 3.67 -32.82
C GLU A 333 11.75 3.71 -31.43
N THR A 334 10.51 4.19 -31.40
CA THR A 334 9.84 4.60 -30.17
C THR A 334 9.77 3.48 -29.15
N THR A 335 10.20 3.78 -27.93
CA THR A 335 10.22 2.84 -26.82
C THR A 335 8.82 2.53 -26.32
N HIS A 336 8.62 1.26 -26.02
CA HIS A 336 7.40 0.74 -25.42
C HIS A 336 7.71 0.50 -23.94
N GLY A 337 6.94 1.13 -23.05
CA GLY A 337 7.00 0.91 -21.60
C GLY A 337 8.06 1.75 -20.88
N ARG A 338 8.58 1.20 -19.80
CA ARG A 338 9.59 1.81 -18.93
C ARG A 338 10.92 1.11 -19.13
N PHE A 339 12.03 1.81 -18.95
CA PHE A 339 13.37 1.22 -18.78
C PHE A 339 14.07 1.82 -17.57
N VAL A 340 14.79 1.00 -16.82
CA VAL A 340 15.56 1.45 -15.65
C VAL A 340 17.03 1.15 -15.85
N TRP A 341 17.85 2.20 -15.76
CA TRP A 341 19.29 2.14 -15.99
C TRP A 341 20.06 2.66 -14.77
N LEU A 342 21.19 2.06 -14.44
CA LEU A 342 22.14 2.63 -13.48
C LEU A 342 22.95 3.73 -14.19
N LEU A 343 22.78 4.99 -13.78
CA LEU A 343 23.49 6.14 -14.33
C LEU A 343 24.82 6.37 -13.62
N ASP A 344 24.84 6.22 -12.29
CA ASP A 344 26.04 6.42 -11.48
C ASP A 344 26.02 5.55 -10.23
N LYS A 345 27.20 5.16 -9.75
CA LYS A 345 27.41 4.45 -8.49
C LYS A 345 28.68 5.00 -7.84
N THR A 346 28.55 5.56 -6.65
CA THR A 346 29.66 6.20 -5.91
C THR A 346 29.69 5.70 -4.47
N ASP A 347 30.87 5.40 -3.96
CA ASP A 347 31.10 5.07 -2.54
C ASP A 347 31.65 6.32 -1.85
N VAL A 348 30.96 6.78 -0.81
CA VAL A 348 31.28 8.02 -0.08
C VAL A 348 31.47 7.70 1.40
N GLU A 349 32.62 8.04 1.96
CA GLU A 349 32.83 7.98 3.41
C GLU A 349 32.17 9.20 4.07
N ILE A 350 31.17 8.96 4.93
CA ILE A 350 30.44 10.04 5.63
C ILE A 350 31.12 10.37 6.95
N MET A 351 31.57 9.33 7.65
CA MET A 351 32.27 9.39 8.92
C MET A 351 33.32 8.28 8.94
N PRO A 352 34.37 8.36 9.78
CA PRO A 352 35.37 7.31 9.89
C PRO A 352 34.70 5.94 10.10
N GLY A 353 34.90 5.01 9.15
CA GLY A 353 34.33 3.66 9.20
C GLY A 353 32.86 3.53 8.76
N VAL A 354 32.20 4.60 8.33
CA VAL A 354 30.82 4.56 7.79
C VAL A 354 30.83 4.99 6.33
N ARG A 355 30.57 4.03 5.45
CA ARG A 355 30.51 4.24 4.00
C ARG A 355 29.06 4.29 3.54
N GLU A 356 28.77 5.14 2.58
CA GLU A 356 27.47 5.24 1.94
C GLU A 356 27.62 5.02 0.44
N LEU A 357 27.03 3.92 -0.04
CA LEU A 357 26.87 3.66 -1.45
C LEU A 357 25.70 4.49 -1.99
N ARG A 358 26.02 5.40 -2.91
CA ARG A 358 25.08 6.26 -3.60
C ARG A 358 24.88 5.78 -5.02
N GLU A 359 23.63 5.48 -5.37
CA GLU A 359 23.25 5.01 -6.71
C GLU A 359 22.24 5.96 -7.35
N ILE A 360 22.41 6.24 -8.63
CA ILE A 360 21.48 7.03 -9.42
C ILE A 360 20.83 6.12 -10.45
N TYR A 361 19.52 5.94 -10.35
CA TYR A 361 18.73 5.18 -11.31
C TYR A 361 17.99 6.12 -12.25
N LEU A 362 18.26 5.99 -13.54
CA LEU A 362 17.58 6.71 -14.60
C LEU A 362 16.39 5.89 -15.12
N TRP A 363 15.20 6.42 -14.94
CA TRP A 363 13.93 5.83 -15.36
C TRP A 363 13.48 6.49 -16.66
N ASP A 364 13.59 5.80 -17.78
CA ASP A 364 13.10 6.24 -19.08
C ASP A 364 11.68 5.73 -19.29
N LEU A 365 10.69 6.64 -19.31
CA LEU A 365 9.29 6.31 -19.54
C LEU A 365 8.90 6.60 -20.98
N ALA A 366 8.17 5.71 -21.63
CA ALA A 366 7.66 5.92 -22.98
C ALA A 366 6.83 7.23 -23.10
N GLY A 367 6.92 7.88 -24.26
CA GLY A 367 6.28 9.18 -24.46
C GLY A 367 4.90 9.15 -25.10
N GLN A 368 4.39 7.97 -25.41
CA GLN A 368 3.13 7.82 -26.12
C GLN A 368 1.97 8.16 -25.17
N PRO A 369 0.95 8.93 -25.61
CA PRO A 369 -0.20 9.27 -24.77
C PRO A 369 -0.90 8.06 -24.17
N ASP A 370 -0.95 6.94 -24.91
CA ASP A 370 -1.58 5.69 -24.47
C ASP A 370 -0.89 5.06 -23.24
N TYR A 371 0.37 5.40 -22.95
CA TYR A 371 1.14 4.90 -21.80
C TYR A 371 1.04 5.77 -20.56
N ARG A 372 0.52 6.99 -20.71
CA ARG A 372 0.38 7.93 -19.60
C ARG A 372 -0.50 7.39 -18.47
N LEU A 373 -1.36 6.41 -18.76
CA LEU A 373 -2.17 5.70 -17.76
C LEU A 373 -1.32 4.82 -16.83
N ILE A 374 -0.34 4.09 -17.38
CA ILE A 374 0.52 3.16 -16.63
C ILE A 374 1.65 3.94 -15.93
N HIS A 375 2.19 4.97 -16.58
CA HIS A 375 3.32 5.73 -16.07
C HIS A 375 3.05 6.51 -14.78
N GLN A 376 1.79 6.84 -14.49
CA GLN A 376 1.41 7.51 -13.24
C GLN A 376 1.76 6.69 -12.00
N LEU A 377 1.81 5.37 -12.12
CA LEU A 377 2.21 4.46 -11.05
C LEU A 377 3.69 4.64 -10.64
N TYR A 378 4.50 5.28 -11.49
CA TYR A 378 5.94 5.42 -11.31
C TYR A 378 6.40 6.86 -11.03
N LEU A 379 5.49 7.80 -10.78
CA LEU A 379 5.83 9.22 -10.53
C LEU A 379 6.21 9.53 -9.08
N THR A 380 6.18 8.52 -8.21
CA THR A 380 6.54 8.60 -6.79
C THR A 380 8.06 8.55 -6.56
N ASP A 381 8.51 9.18 -5.48
CA ASP A 381 9.88 9.16 -4.95
C ASP A 381 10.94 9.68 -5.93
N VAL A 382 10.54 10.63 -6.79
CA VAL A 382 11.40 11.23 -7.79
C VAL A 382 12.32 12.28 -7.16
N ALA A 383 13.63 12.03 -7.22
CA ALA A 383 14.66 12.95 -6.76
C ALA A 383 14.86 14.12 -7.74
N VAL A 384 14.92 13.82 -9.05
CA VAL A 384 15.06 14.79 -10.14
C VAL A 384 14.19 14.36 -11.30
N ALA A 385 13.47 15.30 -11.93
CA ALA A 385 12.74 15.02 -13.17
C ALA A 385 13.39 15.73 -14.36
N ILE A 386 13.55 14.99 -15.45
CA ILE A 386 14.05 15.47 -16.73
C ILE A 386 12.85 15.45 -17.68
N ILE A 387 12.42 16.63 -18.13
CA ILE A 387 11.34 16.74 -19.11
C ILE A 387 11.96 17.02 -20.47
N VAL A 388 11.86 16.02 -21.35
CA VAL A 388 12.38 16.05 -22.71
C VAL A 388 11.25 16.43 -23.66
N PHE A 389 11.43 17.49 -24.42
CA PHE A 389 10.46 17.91 -25.43
C PHE A 389 11.04 17.82 -26.84
N ASP A 390 10.15 17.65 -27.82
CA ASP A 390 10.54 17.68 -29.22
C ASP A 390 10.56 19.14 -29.72
N GLY A 391 11.77 19.67 -29.87
CA GLY A 391 11.99 21.03 -30.36
C GLY A 391 11.55 21.28 -31.81
N TYR A 392 11.13 20.24 -32.54
CA TYR A 392 10.67 20.33 -33.93
C TYR A 392 9.17 20.06 -34.09
N SER A 393 8.43 19.82 -33.01
CA SER A 393 6.99 19.57 -33.08
C SER A 393 6.25 20.80 -33.62
N SER A 394 5.37 20.58 -34.59
CA SER A 394 4.64 21.65 -35.31
C SER A 394 3.33 22.08 -34.65
N SER A 395 2.83 21.37 -33.64
CA SER A 395 1.57 21.66 -32.96
C SER A 395 1.77 22.41 -31.64
N GLU A 396 2.35 21.76 -30.62
CA GLU A 396 2.60 22.33 -29.29
C GLU A 396 3.88 21.74 -28.66
N PRO A 397 5.08 22.23 -29.03
CA PRO A 397 6.35 21.65 -28.58
C PRO A 397 6.58 21.70 -27.06
N LEU A 398 5.93 22.62 -26.33
CA LEU A 398 6.05 22.74 -24.86
C LEU A 398 4.83 22.19 -24.10
N GLY A 399 3.80 21.68 -24.77
CA GLY A 399 2.60 21.12 -24.12
C GLY A 399 2.95 19.98 -23.14
N ALA A 400 3.83 19.09 -23.59
CA ALA A 400 4.34 17.97 -22.78
C ALA A 400 4.93 18.43 -21.44
N ALA A 401 5.60 19.60 -21.43
CA ALA A 401 6.19 20.15 -20.21
C ALA A 401 5.12 20.52 -19.18
N HIS A 402 4.02 21.13 -19.62
CA HIS A 402 2.89 21.44 -18.74
C HIS A 402 2.17 20.16 -18.27
N TYR A 403 1.97 19.18 -19.15
CA TYR A 403 1.35 17.91 -18.77
C TYR A 403 2.14 17.18 -17.67
N TRP A 404 3.43 16.95 -17.91
CA TRP A 404 4.28 16.19 -17.00
C TRP A 404 4.54 16.95 -15.70
N ASP A 405 4.63 18.27 -15.73
CA ASP A 405 4.67 19.06 -14.50
C ASP A 405 3.41 18.87 -13.64
N ARG A 406 2.22 18.93 -14.24
CA ARG A 406 0.96 18.69 -13.51
C ARG A 406 0.89 17.27 -12.94
N ALA A 407 1.28 16.26 -13.72
CA ALA A 407 1.30 14.87 -13.27
C ALA A 407 2.28 14.66 -12.09
N LEU A 408 3.46 15.27 -12.15
CA LEU A 408 4.44 15.25 -11.05
C LEU A 408 3.95 15.98 -9.80
N ARG A 409 3.28 17.13 -9.97
CA ARG A 409 2.67 17.88 -8.85
C ARG A 409 1.56 17.07 -8.18
N GLN A 410 0.72 16.39 -8.95
CA GLN A 410 -0.32 15.53 -8.39
C GLN A 410 0.28 14.35 -7.63
N SER A 411 1.21 13.61 -8.23
CA SER A 411 1.85 12.47 -7.55
C SER A 411 2.55 12.89 -6.26
N ARG A 412 3.16 14.08 -6.23
CA ARG A 412 3.75 14.64 -5.00
C ARG A 412 2.74 14.97 -3.92
N ARG A 413 1.48 15.30 -4.23
CA ARG A 413 0.47 15.53 -3.19
C ARG A 413 0.15 14.26 -2.42
N GLU A 414 0.23 13.12 -3.09
CA GLU A 414 0.12 11.82 -2.43
C GLU A 414 1.32 11.54 -1.50
N GLN A 415 2.42 12.30 -1.63
CA GLN A 415 3.65 12.17 -0.86
C GLN A 415 3.86 13.32 0.14
N VAL A 416 3.87 13.00 1.44
CA VAL A 416 4.03 14.02 2.50
C VAL A 416 5.45 14.62 2.58
N ASN A 417 6.41 14.12 1.79
CA ASN A 417 7.80 14.59 1.74
C ASN A 417 8.03 15.89 0.93
N ALA A 418 7.00 16.49 0.36
CA ALA A 418 7.08 17.57 -0.65
C ALA A 418 7.37 18.98 -0.10
N SER A 419 8.04 19.14 1.06
CA SER A 419 8.46 20.47 1.54
C SER A 419 9.57 21.12 0.69
N SER A 420 10.27 20.34 -0.15
CA SER A 420 11.20 20.84 -1.16
C SER A 420 10.60 20.72 -2.55
N SER A 421 10.70 21.79 -3.34
CA SER A 421 10.32 21.79 -4.76
C SER A 421 11.08 20.70 -5.51
N LEU A 422 10.40 20.03 -6.45
CA LEU A 422 11.07 19.11 -7.35
C LEU A 422 12.08 19.88 -8.19
N LYS A 423 13.32 19.42 -8.21
CA LYS A 423 14.25 19.92 -9.21
C LYS A 423 13.90 19.31 -10.57
N LYS A 424 13.60 20.18 -11.51
CA LYS A 424 13.21 19.81 -12.87
C LYS A 424 14.19 20.40 -13.87
N ILE A 425 14.63 19.59 -14.81
CA ILE A 425 15.52 19.99 -15.89
C ILE A 425 14.75 19.88 -17.21
N LEU A 426 14.74 20.94 -18.01
CA LEU A 426 14.11 20.95 -19.32
C LEU A 426 15.17 20.58 -20.37
N VAL A 427 14.85 19.65 -21.28
CA VAL A 427 15.81 19.18 -22.29
C VAL A 427 15.16 19.18 -23.67
N ALA A 428 15.78 19.89 -24.62
CA ALA A 428 15.56 19.64 -26.03
C ALA A 428 16.56 18.57 -26.48
N ALA A 429 16.08 17.41 -26.91
CA ALA A 429 16.94 16.37 -27.46
C ALA A 429 16.86 16.33 -29.00
N LYS A 430 17.80 15.63 -29.64
CA LYS A 430 17.98 15.57 -31.11
C LYS A 430 18.39 16.90 -31.76
N VAL A 431 19.16 17.72 -31.05
CA VAL A 431 19.68 18.99 -31.59
C VAL A 431 20.92 18.73 -32.44
N ASP A 432 20.75 17.98 -33.55
CA ASP A 432 21.86 17.52 -34.38
C ASP A 432 22.32 18.60 -35.38
N ILE A 433 21.38 19.25 -36.09
CA ILE A 433 21.70 20.11 -37.25
C ILE A 433 20.85 21.38 -37.33
N ARG A 434 19.57 21.35 -36.93
CA ARG A 434 18.61 22.44 -37.19
C ARG A 434 18.31 23.35 -36.00
N GLY A 435 18.98 23.18 -34.86
CA GLY A 435 18.67 23.92 -33.63
C GLY A 435 17.25 23.63 -33.13
N VAL A 436 16.80 24.32 -32.08
CA VAL A 436 15.43 24.19 -31.57
C VAL A 436 14.50 25.11 -32.37
N GLY A 437 13.37 24.58 -32.86
CA GLY A 437 12.39 25.33 -33.67
C GLY A 437 11.48 26.26 -32.86
N VAL A 438 11.58 26.24 -31.54
CA VAL A 438 10.84 27.09 -30.60
C VAL A 438 11.66 28.32 -30.26
N ASP A 439 11.03 29.49 -30.19
CA ASP A 439 11.71 30.71 -29.82
C ASP A 439 12.18 30.69 -28.36
N ARG A 440 13.29 31.39 -28.09
CA ARG A 440 13.92 31.38 -26.78
C ARG A 440 13.05 32.02 -25.68
N GLN A 441 12.24 33.03 -26.02
CA GLN A 441 11.37 33.71 -25.05
C GLN A 441 10.28 32.78 -24.52
N SER A 442 9.70 31.95 -25.40
CA SER A 442 8.72 30.91 -25.01
C SER A 442 9.34 29.87 -24.09
N ILE A 443 10.58 29.45 -24.37
CA ILE A 443 11.32 28.52 -23.50
C ILE A 443 11.59 29.15 -22.13
N ASP A 444 12.12 30.37 -22.09
CA ASP A 444 12.43 31.07 -20.85
C ASP A 444 11.14 31.32 -20.02
N LYS A 445 10.02 31.63 -20.67
CA LYS A 445 8.71 31.74 -20.01
C LYS A 445 8.30 30.43 -19.34
N VAL A 446 8.44 29.29 -20.01
CA VAL A 446 8.10 27.98 -19.43
C VAL A 446 9.06 27.59 -18.31
N ILE A 447 10.35 27.95 -18.42
CA ILE A 447 11.34 27.77 -17.36
C ILE A 447 10.91 28.51 -16.10
N GLU A 448 10.52 29.78 -16.21
CA GLU A 448 10.05 30.60 -15.09
C GLU A 448 8.70 30.13 -14.54
N GLU A 449 7.71 29.89 -15.42
CA GLU A 449 6.35 29.51 -15.05
C GLU A 449 6.31 28.17 -14.30
N LEU A 450 7.06 27.18 -14.80
CA LEU A 450 7.08 25.85 -14.23
C LEU A 450 8.21 25.69 -13.20
N GLY A 451 9.17 26.61 -13.10
CA GLY A 451 10.28 26.52 -12.15
C GLY A 451 11.28 25.42 -12.51
N PHE A 452 11.72 25.38 -13.76
CA PHE A 452 12.85 24.54 -14.17
C PHE A 452 14.17 25.17 -13.70
N ILE A 453 15.09 24.36 -13.21
CA ILE A 453 16.38 24.83 -12.67
C ILE A 453 17.45 24.99 -13.75
N ALA A 454 17.30 24.28 -14.88
CA ALA A 454 18.24 24.29 -15.98
C ALA A 454 17.57 23.88 -17.29
N TYR A 455 18.20 24.28 -18.40
CA TYR A 455 17.80 23.95 -19.76
C TYR A 455 19.00 23.49 -20.59
N PHE A 456 18.86 22.37 -21.29
CA PHE A 456 19.91 21.80 -22.15
C PHE A 456 19.42 21.51 -23.57
N GLU A 457 20.32 21.71 -24.53
CA GLU A 457 20.17 21.31 -25.93
C GLU A 457 21.13 20.17 -26.21
N THR A 458 20.59 18.96 -26.35
CA THR A 458 21.38 17.72 -26.39
C THR A 458 21.29 17.01 -27.72
N SER A 459 22.39 16.33 -28.08
CA SER A 459 22.43 15.38 -29.18
C SER A 459 23.15 14.12 -28.71
N ALA A 460 22.41 13.03 -28.57
CA ALA A 460 22.99 11.72 -28.27
C ALA A 460 23.88 11.20 -29.42
N LYS A 461 23.58 11.61 -30.66
CA LYS A 461 24.35 11.23 -31.85
C LYS A 461 25.70 11.94 -31.92
N LEU A 462 25.73 13.24 -31.58
CA LEU A 462 26.93 14.07 -31.61
C LEU A 462 27.64 14.16 -30.25
N ASN A 463 27.08 13.51 -29.22
CA ASN A 463 27.51 13.62 -27.83
C ASN A 463 27.55 15.07 -27.30
N LEU A 464 26.60 15.90 -27.75
CA LEU A 464 26.49 17.31 -27.38
C LEU A 464 25.81 17.47 -26.01
N GLN A 465 26.45 18.21 -25.09
CA GLN A 465 25.97 18.53 -23.72
C GLN A 465 25.57 17.34 -22.85
N ILE A 466 25.91 16.10 -23.24
CA ILE A 466 25.56 14.89 -22.46
C ILE A 466 26.28 14.87 -21.11
N ALA A 467 27.58 15.22 -21.09
CA ALA A 467 28.37 15.26 -19.87
C ALA A 467 27.89 16.36 -18.91
N ASP A 468 27.59 17.55 -19.46
CA ASP A 468 27.09 18.68 -18.67
C ASP A 468 25.72 18.37 -18.04
N LEU A 469 24.81 17.77 -18.82
CA LEU A 469 23.53 17.30 -18.31
C LEU A 469 23.71 16.22 -17.22
N ALA A 470 24.59 15.25 -17.42
CA ALA A 470 24.87 14.22 -16.43
C ALA A 470 25.40 14.83 -15.11
N GLN A 471 26.27 15.83 -15.19
CA GLN A 471 26.79 16.53 -14.02
C GLN A 471 25.69 17.34 -13.31
N GLU A 472 24.83 18.02 -14.07
CA GLU A 472 23.72 18.79 -13.50
C GLU A 472 22.70 17.89 -12.79
N ILE A 473 22.42 16.70 -13.35
CA ILE A 473 21.60 15.67 -12.68
C ILE A 473 22.22 15.31 -11.32
N LYS A 474 23.53 15.03 -11.27
CA LYS A 474 24.23 14.68 -10.03
C LYS A 474 24.20 15.81 -9.01
N ASN A 475 24.45 17.04 -9.43
CA ASN A 475 24.43 18.24 -8.57
C ASN A 475 23.01 18.56 -8.04
N SER A 476 21.99 18.21 -8.83
CA SER A 476 20.60 18.44 -8.45
C SER A 476 20.15 17.52 -7.32
N ILE A 477 20.69 16.31 -7.18
CA ILE A 477 20.22 15.37 -6.15
C ILE A 477 20.54 15.89 -4.74
N ALA A 478 19.50 16.18 -3.96
CA ALA A 478 19.60 16.54 -2.55
C ALA A 478 19.73 15.27 -1.69
N TRP A 479 20.93 14.69 -1.67
CA TRP A 479 21.21 13.40 -1.02
C TRP A 479 20.77 13.34 0.44
N ASP A 480 20.94 14.43 1.18
CA ASP A 480 20.55 14.60 2.58
C ASP A 480 19.05 14.40 2.83
N THR A 481 18.22 14.69 1.82
CA THR A 481 16.76 14.56 1.89
C THR A 481 16.25 13.16 1.58
N LEU A 482 17.06 12.32 0.93
CA LEU A 482 16.70 10.95 0.58
C LEU A 482 16.89 10.03 1.80
N PRO A 483 16.01 9.03 2.00
CA PRO A 483 16.16 8.07 3.09
C PRO A 483 17.44 7.24 2.90
N SER A 484 18.18 7.06 3.98
CA SER A 484 19.31 6.12 4.00
C SER A 484 18.81 4.75 4.42
N VAL A 485 19.05 3.75 3.59
CA VAL A 485 18.71 2.35 3.85
C VAL A 485 19.92 1.68 4.49
N ILE A 486 19.74 1.16 5.69
CA ILE A 486 20.74 0.34 6.37
C ILE A 486 20.34 -1.11 6.14
N SER A 487 21.16 -1.83 5.38
CA SER A 487 20.93 -3.23 5.06
C SER A 487 22.14 -4.09 5.42
N ASP A 488 21.95 -5.40 5.34
CA ASP A 488 23.04 -6.34 5.47
C ASP A 488 23.81 -6.51 4.15
N GLU A 489 24.98 -7.14 4.23
CA GLU A 489 25.79 -7.43 3.05
C GLU A 489 25.08 -8.39 2.07
N MET A 490 24.19 -9.25 2.60
CA MET A 490 23.42 -10.19 1.78
C MET A 490 22.54 -9.46 0.76
N PHE A 491 21.84 -8.40 1.17
CA PHE A 491 20.99 -7.64 0.26
C PHE A 491 21.74 -7.18 -0.99
N TYR A 492 22.97 -6.68 -0.81
CA TYR A 492 23.81 -6.26 -1.91
C TYR A 492 24.21 -7.42 -2.82
N GLN A 493 24.59 -8.55 -2.24
CA GLN A 493 24.96 -9.76 -3.00
C GLN A 493 23.77 -10.29 -3.83
N VAL A 494 22.56 -10.31 -3.25
CA VAL A 494 21.33 -10.71 -3.96
C VAL A 494 21.00 -9.72 -5.08
N LYS A 495 21.14 -8.41 -4.82
CA LYS A 495 20.91 -7.38 -5.84
C LYS A 495 21.87 -7.51 -7.03
N GLU A 496 23.17 -7.67 -6.78
CA GLU A 496 24.18 -7.88 -7.82
C GLU A 496 23.90 -9.18 -8.61
N PHE A 497 23.51 -10.26 -7.91
CA PHE A 497 23.07 -11.51 -8.54
C PHE A 497 21.87 -11.29 -9.47
N MET A 498 20.82 -10.60 -9.02
CA MET A 498 19.63 -10.30 -9.82
C MET A 498 19.96 -9.44 -11.05
N GLN A 499 20.83 -8.44 -10.88
CA GLN A 499 21.29 -7.61 -12.00
C GLN A 499 22.14 -8.40 -13.01
N LYS A 500 22.89 -9.41 -12.55
CA LYS A 500 23.60 -10.32 -13.43
C LYS A 500 22.62 -11.21 -14.21
N GLU A 501 21.68 -11.86 -13.55
CA GLU A 501 20.66 -12.70 -14.22
C GLU A 501 19.85 -11.91 -15.25
N LYS A 502 19.51 -10.65 -14.95
CA LYS A 502 18.85 -9.73 -15.89
C LYS A 502 19.73 -9.46 -17.13
N ARG A 503 21.04 -9.25 -16.94
CA ARG A 503 22.00 -9.01 -18.04
C ARG A 503 22.22 -10.24 -18.90
N ASP A 504 22.17 -11.42 -18.29
CA ASP A 504 22.31 -12.71 -18.98
C ASP A 504 21.04 -13.07 -19.78
N GLY A 505 20.01 -12.21 -19.76
CA GLY A 505 18.82 -12.32 -20.60
C GLY A 505 17.67 -13.09 -19.97
N ARG A 506 17.78 -13.49 -18.69
CA ARG A 506 16.69 -14.17 -18.01
C ARG A 506 15.50 -13.24 -17.81
N GLN A 507 14.31 -13.69 -18.20
CA GLN A 507 13.08 -12.91 -18.15
C GLN A 507 12.23 -13.26 -16.93
N LEU A 508 11.76 -14.52 -16.82
CA LEU A 508 10.89 -15.00 -15.74
C LEU A 508 11.50 -16.25 -15.07
N SER A 509 11.44 -16.33 -13.75
CA SER A 509 11.95 -17.48 -12.99
C SER A 509 11.19 -17.66 -11.67
N THR A 510 11.26 -18.83 -11.05
CA THR A 510 10.67 -19.03 -9.72
C THR A 510 11.63 -18.51 -8.63
N GLU A 511 11.06 -18.12 -7.48
CA GLU A 511 11.83 -17.76 -6.28
C GLU A 511 12.82 -18.88 -5.89
N GLU A 512 12.40 -20.14 -6.04
CA GLU A 512 13.19 -21.31 -5.64
C GLU A 512 14.38 -21.56 -6.56
N ASP A 513 14.18 -21.47 -7.88
CA ASP A 513 15.26 -21.63 -8.86
C ASP A 513 16.33 -20.56 -8.67
N LEU A 514 15.91 -19.30 -8.48
CA LEU A 514 16.82 -18.19 -8.22
C LEU A 514 17.59 -18.36 -6.91
N TYR A 515 16.93 -18.88 -5.87
CA TYR A 515 17.57 -19.14 -4.58
C TYR A 515 18.64 -20.23 -4.69
N TYR A 516 18.37 -21.36 -5.35
CA TYR A 516 19.36 -22.42 -5.51
C TYR A 516 20.55 -21.99 -6.37
N GLN A 517 20.31 -21.23 -7.43
CA GLN A 517 21.41 -20.72 -8.26
C GLN A 517 22.26 -19.67 -7.54
N TYR A 518 21.62 -18.85 -6.69
CA TYR A 518 22.34 -17.96 -5.80
C TYR A 518 23.24 -18.76 -4.84
N LEU A 519 22.70 -19.83 -4.23
CA LEU A 519 23.47 -20.73 -3.37
C LEU A 519 24.62 -21.41 -4.12
N ASP A 520 24.43 -21.84 -5.36
CA ASP A 520 25.49 -22.47 -6.16
C ASP A 520 26.61 -21.47 -6.49
N THR A 521 26.25 -20.22 -6.79
CA THR A 521 27.21 -19.13 -6.98
C THR A 521 28.02 -18.85 -5.69
N LYS A 522 27.34 -18.91 -4.53
CA LYS A 522 27.94 -18.74 -3.19
C LYS A 522 28.79 -19.92 -2.74
N ARG A 523 28.38 -21.16 -2.99
CA ARG A 523 29.15 -22.38 -2.64
C ARG A 523 30.51 -22.42 -3.32
N ALA A 524 30.65 -21.75 -4.46
CA ALA A 524 31.94 -21.55 -5.13
C ALA A 524 32.84 -20.50 -4.46
N THR A 525 32.32 -19.68 -3.52
CA THR A 525 33.00 -18.50 -2.96
C THR A 525 33.05 -18.45 -1.42
N GLU A 526 32.06 -18.95 -0.66
CA GLU A 526 31.99 -18.87 0.82
C GLU A 526 31.12 -19.97 1.50
N THR A 527 31.30 -20.17 2.81
CA THR A 527 30.68 -21.23 3.66
C THR A 527 29.49 -20.79 4.53
N GLN A 528 28.98 -19.55 4.43
CA GLN A 528 27.84 -19.13 5.27
C GLN A 528 26.50 -19.71 4.75
N SER A 529 25.72 -20.29 5.68
CA SER A 529 24.35 -20.73 5.41
C SER A 529 23.43 -19.53 5.22
N THR A 530 23.03 -19.26 3.98
CA THR A 530 21.99 -18.27 3.68
C THR A 530 20.63 -18.86 4.07
N SER A 531 19.78 -18.08 4.74
CA SER A 531 18.39 -18.47 5.00
C SER A 531 17.49 -18.05 3.83
N ARG A 532 16.63 -18.96 3.37
CA ARG A 532 15.65 -18.71 2.29
C ARG A 532 14.75 -17.51 2.61
N ALA A 533 14.38 -17.34 3.88
CA ALA A 533 13.56 -16.21 4.33
C ALA A 533 14.25 -14.86 4.09
N HIS A 534 15.55 -14.76 4.40
CA HIS A 534 16.34 -13.56 4.15
C HIS A 534 16.46 -13.25 2.65
N PHE A 535 16.70 -14.27 1.82
CA PHE A 535 16.74 -14.10 0.36
C PHE A 535 15.42 -13.56 -0.18
N LYS A 536 14.30 -14.12 0.25
CA LYS A 536 12.95 -13.66 -0.13
C LYS A 536 12.68 -12.23 0.31
N THR A 537 13.09 -11.84 1.51
CA THR A 537 13.00 -10.45 1.96
C THR A 537 13.77 -9.50 1.03
N CYS A 538 14.96 -9.88 0.58
CA CYS A 538 15.74 -9.11 -0.39
C CYS A 538 15.00 -8.96 -1.73
N ILE A 539 14.37 -10.04 -2.21
CA ILE A 539 13.55 -10.02 -3.43
C ILE A 539 12.39 -9.04 -3.33
N ASN A 540 11.60 -9.12 -2.25
CA ASN A 540 10.45 -8.23 -2.05
C ASN A 540 10.88 -6.75 -2.02
N ARG A 541 12.08 -6.46 -1.50
CA ARG A 541 12.64 -5.11 -1.51
C ARG A 541 13.02 -4.65 -2.91
N LEU A 542 13.65 -5.50 -3.72
CA LEU A 542 13.95 -5.17 -5.11
C LEU A 542 12.68 -4.96 -5.96
N ASP A 543 11.61 -5.70 -5.66
CA ASP A 543 10.27 -5.50 -6.24
C ASP A 543 9.69 -4.13 -5.84
N SER A 544 9.79 -3.76 -4.56
CA SER A 544 9.34 -2.43 -4.09
C SER A 544 10.09 -1.26 -4.74
N GLN A 545 11.35 -1.47 -5.13
CA GLN A 545 12.16 -0.50 -5.88
C GLN A 545 11.83 -0.49 -7.38
N GLY A 546 10.99 -1.42 -7.86
CA GLY A 546 10.61 -1.57 -9.26
C GLY A 546 11.72 -2.11 -10.16
N ILE A 547 12.81 -2.64 -9.59
CA ILE A 547 13.95 -3.23 -10.32
C ILE A 547 13.55 -4.57 -10.92
N ILE A 548 12.82 -5.38 -10.15
CA ILE A 548 12.18 -6.63 -10.55
C ILE A 548 10.68 -6.53 -10.28
N ARG A 549 9.91 -7.54 -10.68
CA ARG A 549 8.48 -7.63 -10.40
C ARG A 549 8.10 -9.01 -9.87
N CYS A 550 7.65 -9.09 -8.62
CA CYS A 550 7.07 -10.31 -8.09
C CYS A 550 5.61 -10.44 -8.54
N LEU A 551 5.26 -11.55 -9.19
CA LEU A 551 3.88 -11.81 -9.57
C LEU A 551 3.08 -12.23 -8.32
N SER A 552 1.78 -11.93 -8.30
CA SER A 552 0.87 -12.27 -7.20
C SER A 552 0.60 -13.78 -7.06
N PHE A 553 1.06 -14.57 -8.03
CA PHE A 553 0.90 -16.02 -8.10
C PHE A 553 2.19 -16.72 -8.55
N GLY A 554 2.25 -18.04 -8.34
CA GLY A 554 3.34 -18.88 -8.84
C GLY A 554 4.69 -18.74 -8.13
N ASN A 555 4.83 -17.83 -7.16
CA ASN A 555 6.13 -17.39 -6.63
C ASN A 555 7.10 -17.00 -7.77
N LEU A 556 6.55 -16.38 -8.82
CA LEU A 556 7.29 -16.03 -10.02
C LEU A 556 7.86 -14.62 -9.90
N ILE A 557 9.09 -14.48 -10.35
CA ILE A 557 9.85 -13.24 -10.35
C ILE A 557 10.18 -12.89 -11.79
N LEU A 558 9.64 -11.76 -12.24
CA LEU A 558 9.94 -11.16 -13.52
C LEU A 558 11.13 -10.20 -13.34
N LEU A 559 12.28 -10.60 -13.87
CA LEU A 559 13.53 -9.83 -13.81
C LEU A 559 13.52 -8.63 -14.75
N GLN A 560 12.63 -8.65 -15.76
CA GLN A 560 12.42 -7.58 -16.71
C GLN A 560 10.98 -7.06 -16.65
N PRO A 561 10.61 -6.25 -15.63
CA PRO A 561 9.28 -5.67 -15.50
C PRO A 561 8.81 -4.88 -16.72
N GLU A 562 9.77 -4.38 -17.51
CA GLU A 562 9.55 -3.65 -18.75
C GLU A 562 8.67 -4.43 -19.75
N LEU A 563 8.71 -5.77 -19.70
CA LEU A 563 7.87 -6.63 -20.53
C LEU A 563 6.38 -6.49 -20.20
N LEU A 564 5.99 -6.37 -18.93
CA LEU A 564 4.58 -6.16 -18.57
C LEU A 564 4.03 -4.87 -19.17
N ASP A 565 4.80 -3.79 -19.07
CA ASP A 565 4.43 -2.49 -19.63
C ASP A 565 4.33 -2.56 -21.17
N ALA A 566 5.24 -3.29 -21.82
CA ALA A 566 5.22 -3.51 -23.27
C ALA A 566 3.98 -4.29 -23.73
N TYR A 567 3.65 -5.42 -23.09
CA TYR A 567 2.44 -6.20 -23.41
C TYR A 567 1.16 -5.39 -23.16
N ALA A 568 1.07 -4.69 -22.02
CA ALA A 568 -0.09 -3.86 -21.67
C ALA A 568 -0.35 -2.80 -22.73
N SER A 569 0.71 -2.18 -23.24
CA SER A 569 0.59 -1.15 -24.27
C SER A 569 0.09 -1.66 -25.61
N ARG A 570 0.61 -2.82 -26.06
CA ARG A 570 0.19 -3.46 -27.31
C ARG A 570 -1.28 -3.84 -27.23
N LEU A 571 -1.74 -4.29 -26.06
CA LEU A 571 -3.15 -4.56 -25.79
C LEU A 571 -4.02 -3.30 -25.93
N ILE A 572 -3.59 -2.18 -25.32
CA ILE A 572 -4.32 -0.90 -25.39
C ILE A 572 -4.38 -0.39 -26.84
N ILE A 573 -3.27 -0.47 -27.58
CA ILE A 573 -3.21 -0.08 -29.00
C ILE A 573 -4.14 -0.96 -29.85
N ALA A 574 -4.18 -2.28 -29.59
CA ALA A 574 -5.09 -3.19 -30.29
C ALA A 574 -6.57 -2.84 -30.02
N ALA A 575 -6.92 -2.55 -28.77
CA ALA A 575 -8.27 -2.14 -28.40
C ALA A 575 -8.69 -0.82 -29.10
N LYS A 576 -7.75 0.12 -29.23
CA LYS A 576 -7.94 1.39 -29.94
C LYS A 576 -8.14 1.18 -31.45
N ASN A 577 -7.31 0.36 -32.07
CA ASN A 577 -7.36 0.09 -33.52
C ASN A 577 -8.66 -0.58 -33.96
N ASN A 578 -9.29 -1.35 -33.06
CA ASN A 578 -10.61 -1.95 -33.32
C ASN A 578 -11.77 -0.93 -33.24
N GLY A 579 -11.52 0.32 -32.83
CA GLY A 579 -12.52 1.40 -32.74
C GLY A 579 -13.55 1.27 -31.60
N LEU A 580 -13.72 0.06 -31.08
CA LEU A 580 -14.63 -0.26 -29.96
C LEU A 580 -14.01 0.05 -28.59
N GLY A 581 -12.70 0.36 -28.53
CA GLY A 581 -12.00 0.58 -27.26
C GLY A 581 -11.99 -0.65 -26.36
N SER A 582 -12.21 -1.84 -26.93
CA SER A 582 -12.30 -3.10 -26.22
C SER A 582 -11.58 -4.22 -26.96
N ILE A 583 -11.18 -5.25 -26.21
CA ILE A 583 -10.63 -6.49 -26.74
C ILE A 583 -11.30 -7.69 -26.08
N PRO A 584 -11.58 -8.79 -26.82
CA PRO A 584 -12.08 -10.01 -26.21
C PRO A 584 -11.11 -10.51 -25.14
N GLU A 585 -11.65 -10.87 -23.97
CA GLU A 585 -10.84 -11.33 -22.83
C GLU A 585 -10.00 -12.56 -23.22
N ASN A 586 -10.53 -13.44 -24.06
CA ASN A 586 -9.80 -14.61 -24.56
C ASN A 586 -8.63 -14.23 -25.47
N ASP A 587 -8.76 -13.18 -26.27
CA ASP A 587 -7.67 -12.73 -27.15
C ASP A 587 -6.58 -12.04 -26.34
N ALA A 588 -6.95 -11.27 -25.32
CA ALA A 588 -5.99 -10.73 -24.34
C ALA A 588 -5.21 -11.84 -23.62
N ARG A 589 -5.92 -12.87 -23.12
CA ARG A 589 -5.33 -14.02 -22.40
C ARG A 589 -4.40 -14.88 -23.26
N LEU A 590 -4.68 -14.97 -24.55
CA LEU A 590 -3.90 -15.77 -25.51
C LEU A 590 -2.86 -14.93 -26.28
N GLY A 591 -2.75 -13.63 -25.99
CA GLY A 591 -1.82 -12.74 -26.66
C GLY A 591 -2.14 -12.57 -28.15
N ARG A 592 -3.41 -12.63 -28.56
CA ARG A 592 -3.86 -12.53 -29.96
C ARG A 592 -4.06 -11.08 -30.37
N PHE A 593 -2.98 -10.31 -30.30
CA PHE A 593 -2.92 -8.93 -30.76
C PHE A 593 -1.54 -8.65 -31.38
N ASP A 594 -1.46 -7.58 -32.16
CA ASP A 594 -0.26 -7.24 -32.95
C ASP A 594 0.95 -6.95 -32.05
N MET A 595 1.96 -7.82 -32.13
CA MET A 595 3.23 -7.72 -31.40
C MET A 595 4.27 -8.55 -32.14
N ARG A 596 5.46 -7.97 -32.36
CA ARG A 596 6.57 -8.65 -33.06
C ARG A 596 7.06 -9.83 -32.22
N GLU A 597 7.42 -10.94 -32.85
CA GLU A 597 7.93 -12.13 -32.14
C GLU A 597 9.20 -11.82 -31.32
N GLU A 598 10.05 -10.90 -31.79
CA GLU A 598 11.25 -10.44 -31.07
C GLU A 598 10.94 -9.67 -29.76
N GLU A 599 9.72 -9.13 -29.62
CA GLU A 599 9.27 -8.43 -28.42
C GLU A 599 8.61 -9.39 -27.41
N ARG A 600 8.32 -10.63 -27.81
CA ARG A 600 7.64 -11.63 -26.99
C ARG A 600 8.62 -12.42 -26.12
N ILE A 601 8.12 -12.99 -25.03
CA ILE A 601 8.85 -14.02 -24.28
C ILE A 601 8.91 -15.30 -25.14
N ASP A 602 10.09 -15.91 -25.22
CA ASP A 602 10.33 -17.11 -26.03
C ASP A 602 9.48 -18.32 -25.57
N ASP A 603 9.34 -18.49 -24.25
CA ASP A 603 8.55 -19.54 -23.64
C ASP A 603 7.06 -19.18 -23.61
N ARG A 604 6.26 -19.88 -24.41
CA ARG A 604 4.80 -19.69 -24.49
C ARG A 604 4.06 -19.96 -23.17
N GLN A 605 4.56 -20.84 -22.30
CA GLN A 605 3.95 -21.07 -21.00
C GLN A 605 4.17 -19.86 -20.09
N GLN A 606 5.38 -19.32 -20.08
CA GLN A 606 5.74 -18.10 -19.35
C GLN A 606 5.02 -16.87 -19.89
N GLU A 607 4.92 -16.72 -21.22
CA GLU A 607 4.12 -15.68 -21.87
C GLU A 607 2.67 -15.73 -21.38
N SER A 608 2.08 -16.92 -21.28
CA SER A 608 0.70 -17.07 -20.81
C SER A 608 0.49 -16.66 -19.35
N LEU A 609 1.52 -16.80 -18.51
CA LEU A 609 1.50 -16.36 -17.11
C LEU A 609 1.69 -14.84 -17.02
N LEU A 610 2.58 -14.29 -17.85
CA LEU A 610 2.80 -12.85 -17.97
C LEU A 610 1.53 -12.11 -18.40
N LEU A 611 0.80 -12.64 -19.40
CA LEU A 611 -0.45 -12.06 -19.88
C LEU A 611 -1.53 -12.03 -18.78
N LEU A 612 -1.60 -13.06 -17.92
CA LEU A 612 -2.51 -13.06 -16.78
C LEU A 612 -2.14 -11.99 -15.76
N ALA A 613 -0.85 -11.87 -15.42
CA ALA A 613 -0.36 -10.84 -14.52
C ALA A 613 -0.59 -9.42 -15.06
N MET A 614 -0.42 -9.22 -16.38
CA MET A 614 -0.71 -7.96 -17.05
C MET A 614 -2.20 -7.59 -16.94
N ILE A 615 -3.11 -8.53 -17.22
CA ILE A 615 -4.56 -8.26 -17.10
C ILE A 615 -4.94 -7.98 -15.64
N GLU A 616 -4.37 -8.74 -14.70
CA GLU A 616 -4.55 -8.49 -13.27
C GLU A 616 -4.14 -7.06 -12.89
N ASP A 617 -2.95 -6.61 -13.29
CA ASP A 617 -2.46 -5.27 -12.99
C ASP A 617 -3.36 -4.19 -13.65
N LEU A 618 -3.79 -4.37 -14.90
CA LEU A 618 -4.69 -3.42 -15.57
C LEU A 618 -6.04 -3.24 -14.86
N LEU A 619 -6.61 -4.33 -14.32
CA LEU A 619 -7.86 -4.28 -13.55
C LEU A 619 -7.61 -3.72 -12.13
N ARG A 620 -6.54 -4.16 -11.47
CA ARG A 620 -6.18 -3.71 -10.11
C ARG A 620 -5.86 -2.21 -10.05
N TYR A 621 -5.29 -1.65 -11.12
CA TYR A 621 -5.02 -0.22 -11.22
C TYR A 621 -6.17 0.59 -11.84
N GLU A 622 -7.35 -0.02 -12.05
CA GLU A 622 -8.56 0.63 -12.60
C GLU A 622 -8.31 1.29 -13.96
N VAL A 623 -7.37 0.75 -14.75
CA VAL A 623 -7.06 1.21 -16.11
C VAL A 623 -8.10 0.69 -17.11
N ALA A 624 -8.61 -0.51 -16.85
CA ALA A 624 -9.66 -1.16 -17.61
C ALA A 624 -10.71 -1.77 -16.68
N PHE A 625 -11.86 -2.12 -17.23
CA PHE A 625 -12.86 -2.92 -16.55
C PHE A 625 -13.46 -3.96 -17.48
N ARG A 626 -14.12 -4.95 -16.88
CA ARG A 626 -14.66 -6.10 -17.58
C ARG A 626 -16.14 -5.92 -17.87
N ILE A 627 -16.56 -6.22 -19.10
CA ILE A 627 -17.97 -6.25 -19.51
C ILE A 627 -18.30 -7.62 -20.09
N TYR A 628 -19.52 -8.09 -19.84
CA TYR A 628 -20.07 -9.29 -20.47
C TYR A 628 -20.99 -8.87 -21.62
N SER A 629 -20.67 -9.30 -22.84
CA SER A 629 -21.53 -9.17 -24.02
C SER A 629 -22.04 -10.53 -24.50
N GLU A 630 -22.91 -10.55 -25.52
CA GLU A 630 -23.37 -11.79 -26.16
C GLU A 630 -22.20 -12.60 -26.76
N GLU A 631 -21.10 -11.94 -27.13
CA GLU A 631 -19.88 -12.55 -27.68
C GLU A 631 -18.91 -13.03 -26.58
N GLY A 632 -19.28 -12.89 -25.31
CA GLY A 632 -18.46 -13.25 -24.16
C GLY A 632 -17.88 -12.04 -23.43
N ALA A 633 -16.89 -12.27 -22.59
CA ALA A 633 -16.31 -11.21 -21.78
C ALA A 633 -15.29 -10.38 -22.56
N GLN A 634 -15.32 -9.07 -22.36
CA GLN A 634 -14.52 -8.05 -23.02
C GLN A 634 -13.77 -7.23 -21.97
N ILE A 635 -12.52 -6.87 -22.28
CA ILE A 635 -11.74 -5.89 -21.51
C ILE A 635 -11.91 -4.54 -22.20
N VAL A 636 -12.44 -3.54 -21.49
CA VAL A 636 -12.80 -2.23 -22.04
C VAL A 636 -11.92 -1.14 -21.47
N PHE A 637 -11.37 -0.31 -22.35
CA PHE A 637 -10.59 0.88 -22.04
C PHE A 637 -11.44 2.13 -22.36
N PRO A 638 -12.03 2.80 -21.34
CA PRO A 638 -12.98 3.90 -21.55
C PRO A 638 -12.47 5.05 -22.44
N THR A 639 -11.16 5.24 -22.48
CA THR A 639 -10.47 6.33 -23.17
C THR A 639 -10.16 6.03 -24.64
N GLN A 640 -10.33 4.79 -25.10
CA GLN A 640 -9.90 4.35 -26.43
C GLN A 640 -11.05 4.19 -27.44
N LEU A 641 -12.28 4.53 -27.06
CA LEU A 641 -13.43 4.50 -27.97
C LEU A 641 -13.38 5.65 -28.98
N THR A 642 -13.76 5.37 -30.24
CA THR A 642 -13.75 6.39 -31.31
C THR A 642 -15.14 6.94 -31.65
N ARG A 643 -16.23 6.27 -31.23
CA ARG A 643 -17.61 6.64 -31.56
C ARG A 643 -18.08 7.85 -30.74
N GLU A 644 -18.48 8.93 -31.40
CA GLU A 644 -18.95 10.16 -30.74
C GLU A 644 -20.47 10.14 -30.49
N MET A 645 -20.89 10.74 -29.37
CA MET A 645 -22.31 10.90 -29.03
C MET A 645 -22.73 12.38 -29.15
N PRO A 646 -23.81 12.70 -29.88
CA PRO A 646 -24.41 14.03 -29.82
C PRO A 646 -25.20 14.17 -28.51
N ILE A 647 -24.81 15.11 -27.64
CA ILE A 647 -25.42 15.28 -26.31
C ILE A 647 -26.30 16.55 -26.28
N LYS A 648 -27.43 16.47 -25.56
CA LYS A 648 -28.27 17.60 -25.13
C LYS A 648 -28.46 17.57 -23.61
N GLY A 649 -28.62 18.74 -22.98
CA GLY A 649 -28.88 18.86 -21.54
C GLY A 649 -27.69 18.57 -20.62
N GLN A 650 -26.69 19.47 -20.57
CA GLN A 650 -25.64 19.44 -19.53
C GLN A 650 -26.14 20.12 -18.25
N SER A 651 -26.03 19.45 -17.09
CA SER A 651 -26.50 19.97 -15.80
C SER A 651 -25.37 20.64 -14.99
N VAL A 652 -24.18 20.03 -14.98
CA VAL A 652 -23.02 20.49 -14.18
C VAL A 652 -21.74 20.32 -14.98
N LEU A 653 -20.84 21.31 -14.93
CA LEU A 653 -19.50 21.26 -15.53
C LEU A 653 -18.45 21.45 -14.43
N TYR A 654 -17.42 20.61 -14.43
CA TYR A 654 -16.23 20.80 -13.61
C TYR A 654 -15.05 21.13 -14.50
N ARG A 655 -14.37 22.24 -14.24
CA ARG A 655 -13.04 22.53 -14.80
C ARG A 655 -11.99 22.10 -13.80
N PHE A 656 -10.93 21.45 -14.25
CA PHE A 656 -9.86 20.98 -13.38
C PHE A 656 -8.54 20.82 -14.14
N GLU A 657 -7.44 20.78 -13.40
CA GLU A 657 -6.11 20.49 -13.90
C GLU A 657 -5.60 19.14 -13.37
N GLY A 658 -4.92 18.38 -14.23
CA GLY A 658 -4.37 17.06 -13.90
C GLY A 658 -4.32 16.12 -15.12
N PRO A 659 -4.04 14.83 -14.93
CA PRO A 659 -4.04 13.81 -15.98
C PRO A 659 -5.48 13.42 -16.34
N VAL A 660 -6.12 14.28 -17.14
CA VAL A 660 -7.53 14.21 -17.56
C VAL A 660 -7.95 12.79 -17.96
N THR A 661 -7.16 12.13 -18.80
CA THR A 661 -7.41 10.78 -19.32
C THR A 661 -7.47 9.72 -18.21
N ASN A 662 -6.57 9.79 -17.22
CA ASN A 662 -6.55 8.85 -16.09
C ASN A 662 -7.70 9.11 -15.12
N ILE A 663 -7.96 10.38 -14.81
CA ILE A 663 -9.07 10.79 -13.95
C ILE A 663 -10.39 10.27 -14.52
N TYR A 664 -10.62 10.45 -15.83
CA TYR A 664 -11.81 9.95 -16.51
C TYR A 664 -11.86 8.42 -16.56
N ALA A 665 -10.75 7.74 -16.92
CA ALA A 665 -10.73 6.28 -16.98
C ALA A 665 -11.07 5.64 -15.62
N THR A 666 -10.41 6.10 -14.55
CA THR A 666 -10.65 5.58 -13.20
C THR A 666 -12.05 5.95 -12.70
N LEU A 667 -12.54 7.17 -12.97
CA LEU A 667 -13.91 7.56 -12.62
C LEU A 667 -14.93 6.65 -13.30
N ALA A 668 -14.74 6.40 -14.60
CA ALA A 668 -15.61 5.56 -15.39
C ALA A 668 -15.77 4.15 -14.80
N VAL A 669 -14.63 3.55 -14.44
CA VAL A 669 -14.53 2.22 -13.81
C VAL A 669 -15.19 2.23 -12.43
N ARG A 670 -14.86 3.20 -11.58
CA ARG A 670 -15.36 3.26 -10.19
C ARG A 670 -16.87 3.46 -10.12
N ILE A 671 -17.47 4.27 -11.00
CA ILE A 671 -18.94 4.42 -11.04
C ILE A 671 -19.59 3.08 -11.40
N ALA A 672 -19.07 2.37 -12.41
CA ALA A 672 -19.56 1.05 -12.84
C ALA A 672 -19.38 -0.03 -11.76
N GLN A 673 -18.41 0.15 -10.87
CA GLN A 673 -18.11 -0.77 -9.77
C GLN A 673 -18.74 -0.38 -8.43
N SER A 674 -19.38 0.79 -8.33
CA SER A 674 -20.00 1.31 -7.09
C SER A 674 -21.12 0.44 -6.50
N GLY A 675 -21.72 -0.43 -7.32
CA GLY A 675 -22.88 -1.27 -6.96
C GLY A 675 -24.24 -0.58 -7.10
N VAL A 676 -24.26 0.72 -7.40
CA VAL A 676 -25.49 1.51 -7.59
C VAL A 676 -25.82 1.66 -9.09
N PHE A 677 -24.79 1.83 -9.91
CA PHE A 677 -24.89 2.02 -11.36
C PHE A 677 -24.39 0.77 -12.10
N SER A 678 -25.10 0.31 -13.13
CA SER A 678 -24.90 -1.05 -13.66
C SER A 678 -24.87 -1.22 -15.18
N LYS A 679 -25.61 -0.42 -15.95
CA LYS A 679 -25.63 -0.53 -17.43
C LYS A 679 -25.01 0.71 -18.05
N HIS A 680 -24.09 0.49 -18.99
CA HIS A 680 -23.32 1.58 -19.59
C HIS A 680 -23.31 1.50 -21.11
N ASP A 681 -23.74 2.58 -21.76
CA ASP A 681 -23.43 2.83 -23.16
C ASP A 681 -22.20 3.74 -23.19
N ILE A 682 -21.12 3.23 -23.78
CA ILE A 682 -19.80 3.87 -23.76
C ILE A 682 -19.53 4.48 -25.13
N TRP A 683 -19.03 5.71 -25.11
CA TRP A 683 -18.70 6.51 -26.27
C TRP A 683 -17.35 7.19 -26.05
N LYS A 684 -16.80 7.80 -27.10
CA LYS A 684 -15.58 8.60 -27.02
C LYS A 684 -15.77 9.71 -26.01
N ASN A 685 -14.99 9.64 -24.93
CA ASN A 685 -15.02 10.57 -23.81
C ASN A 685 -16.40 10.76 -23.15
N THR A 686 -17.35 9.84 -23.33
CA THR A 686 -18.68 9.92 -22.72
C THR A 686 -19.18 8.54 -22.31
N ILE A 687 -19.78 8.44 -21.13
CA ILE A 687 -20.39 7.19 -20.65
C ILE A 687 -21.73 7.49 -20.03
N GLU A 688 -22.74 6.71 -20.41
CA GLU A 688 -24.04 6.69 -19.74
C GLU A 688 -24.09 5.56 -18.71
N TYR A 689 -24.89 5.76 -17.68
CA TYR A 689 -25.09 4.86 -16.55
C TYR A 689 -26.59 4.77 -16.30
N THR A 690 -27.07 3.59 -15.93
CA THR A 690 -28.43 3.41 -15.41
C THR A 690 -28.41 2.80 -14.02
N THR A 691 -29.49 3.03 -13.27
CA THR A 691 -29.75 2.34 -12.00
C THR A 691 -30.84 1.29 -12.16
N SER A 692 -31.00 0.40 -11.18
CA SER A 692 -32.11 -0.56 -11.13
C SER A 692 -33.48 0.12 -10.99
N ALA A 693 -33.53 1.34 -10.44
CA ALA A 693 -34.75 2.14 -10.30
C ALA A 693 -35.12 2.93 -11.58
N GLY A 694 -34.30 2.85 -12.64
CA GLY A 694 -34.46 3.65 -13.86
C GLY A 694 -33.69 4.98 -13.82
N GLY A 695 -33.79 5.75 -14.91
CA GLY A 695 -33.06 7.01 -15.11
C GLY A 695 -31.65 6.82 -15.68
N ARG A 696 -31.28 7.72 -16.58
CA ARG A 696 -29.94 7.81 -17.20
C ARG A 696 -29.11 8.91 -16.58
N TYR A 697 -27.86 8.58 -16.28
CA TYR A 697 -26.84 9.45 -15.72
C TYR A 697 -25.66 9.40 -16.66
N GLY A 698 -24.94 10.49 -16.87
CA GLY A 698 -23.82 10.46 -17.77
C GLY A 698 -22.73 11.42 -17.40
N ILE A 699 -21.51 11.04 -17.76
CA ILE A 699 -20.33 11.89 -17.68
C ILE A 699 -19.76 12.05 -19.08
N ARG A 700 -19.25 13.24 -19.36
CA ARG A 700 -18.44 13.52 -20.54
C ARG A 700 -17.21 14.31 -20.14
N VAL A 701 -16.07 13.92 -20.69
CA VAL A 701 -14.83 14.67 -20.54
C VAL A 701 -14.44 15.33 -21.86
N SER A 702 -13.85 16.52 -21.78
CA SER A 702 -13.14 17.16 -22.88
C SER A 702 -11.86 17.76 -22.35
N GLU A 703 -10.81 17.72 -23.17
CA GLU A 703 -9.53 18.32 -22.84
C GLU A 703 -9.40 19.62 -23.64
N ALA A 704 -9.38 20.76 -22.95
CA ALA A 704 -9.32 22.08 -23.59
C ALA A 704 -7.89 22.40 -24.08
N SER A 705 -6.90 21.91 -23.33
CA SER A 705 -5.47 21.96 -23.62
C SER A 705 -4.81 20.88 -22.76
N GLU A 706 -3.61 20.45 -23.10
CA GLU A 706 -2.96 19.33 -22.43
C GLU A 706 -2.94 19.48 -20.90
N GLY A 707 -3.54 18.55 -20.17
CA GLY A 707 -3.65 18.56 -18.71
C GLY A 707 -4.72 19.48 -18.11
N ARG A 708 -5.58 20.11 -18.92
CA ARG A 708 -6.76 20.88 -18.49
C ARG A 708 -8.04 20.22 -18.98
N GLY A 709 -8.79 19.67 -18.03
CA GLY A 709 -10.01 18.91 -18.28
C GLY A 709 -11.27 19.70 -17.97
N GLU A 710 -12.29 19.45 -18.77
CA GLU A 710 -13.67 19.82 -18.53
C GLU A 710 -14.49 18.54 -18.40
N LEU A 711 -15.10 18.28 -17.25
CA LEU A 711 -15.97 17.13 -16.99
C LEU A 711 -17.40 17.62 -16.82
N SER A 712 -18.26 17.32 -17.80
CA SER A 712 -19.69 17.59 -17.72
C SER A 712 -20.48 16.37 -17.24
N ILE A 713 -21.45 16.61 -16.37
CA ILE A 713 -22.45 15.64 -15.92
C ILE A 713 -23.79 15.97 -16.60
N PHE A 714 -24.53 14.94 -16.97
CA PHE A 714 -25.89 15.06 -17.52
C PHE A 714 -26.80 13.97 -16.96
N PHE A 715 -28.10 14.25 -16.95
CA PHE A 715 -29.16 13.37 -16.44
C PHE A 715 -30.34 13.39 -17.40
N ASP A 716 -31.14 12.32 -17.43
CA ASP A 716 -32.48 12.39 -18.01
C ASP A 716 -33.51 12.96 -17.03
N ASP A 717 -34.69 13.28 -17.56
CA ASP A 717 -35.80 13.89 -16.80
C ASP A 717 -36.39 12.97 -15.73
N ALA A 718 -36.11 11.66 -15.75
CA ALA A 718 -36.65 10.68 -14.81
C ALA A 718 -35.81 10.55 -13.52
N VAL A 719 -34.66 11.22 -13.43
CA VAL A 719 -33.78 11.17 -12.26
C VAL A 719 -34.25 12.12 -11.15
N THR A 720 -34.40 11.58 -9.92
CA THR A 720 -34.72 12.37 -8.71
C THR A 720 -33.55 13.25 -8.27
N ASP A 721 -33.83 14.38 -7.63
CA ASP A 721 -32.78 15.33 -7.22
C ASP A 721 -31.81 14.75 -6.19
N ASP A 722 -32.27 13.88 -5.29
CA ASP A 722 -31.40 13.15 -4.36
C ASP A 722 -30.38 12.25 -5.08
N ASN A 723 -30.79 11.55 -6.14
CA ASN A 723 -29.89 10.70 -6.92
C ASN A 723 -28.95 11.51 -7.81
N LYS A 724 -29.37 12.67 -8.32
CA LYS A 724 -28.48 13.62 -9.01
C LYS A 724 -27.37 14.08 -8.07
N GLN A 725 -27.73 14.48 -6.85
CA GLN A 725 -26.78 14.96 -5.86
C GLN A 725 -25.80 13.87 -5.44
N LEU A 726 -26.26 12.64 -5.18
CA LEU A 726 -25.37 11.52 -4.85
C LEU A 726 -24.36 11.23 -5.97
N PHE A 727 -24.80 11.27 -7.23
CA PHE A 727 -23.92 11.09 -8.39
C PHE A 727 -22.89 12.23 -8.50
N GLU A 728 -23.32 13.48 -8.32
CA GLU A 728 -22.44 14.65 -8.32
C GLU A 728 -21.41 14.61 -7.19
N GLU A 729 -21.80 14.23 -5.98
CA GLU A 729 -20.93 14.11 -4.81
C GLU A 729 -19.87 13.01 -5.01
N PHE A 730 -20.25 11.86 -5.56
CA PHE A 730 -19.29 10.80 -5.89
C PHE A 730 -18.26 11.24 -6.93
N VAL A 731 -18.71 11.94 -7.98
CA VAL A 731 -17.81 12.51 -9.00
C VAL A 731 -16.87 13.55 -8.41
N TYR A 732 -17.40 14.45 -7.57
CA TYR A 732 -16.60 15.48 -6.91
C TYR A 732 -15.57 14.89 -5.95
N ALA A 733 -15.96 13.90 -5.13
CA ALA A 733 -15.04 13.19 -4.23
C ALA A 733 -13.90 12.52 -5.00
N HIS A 734 -14.17 11.96 -6.19
CA HIS A 734 -13.14 11.41 -7.05
C HIS A 734 -12.22 12.48 -7.64
N LEU A 735 -12.77 13.62 -8.10
CA LEU A 735 -11.97 14.75 -8.59
C LEU A 735 -11.07 15.32 -7.49
N MET A 736 -11.57 15.48 -6.26
CA MET A 736 -10.78 15.95 -5.13
C MET A 736 -9.59 15.04 -4.81
N ARG A 737 -9.73 13.74 -5.06
CA ARG A 737 -8.65 12.76 -4.86
C ARG A 737 -7.65 12.71 -6.01
N ARG A 738 -8.09 12.93 -7.26
CA ARG A 738 -7.29 12.64 -8.47
C ARG A 738 -6.95 13.86 -9.34
N ALA A 739 -7.59 15.00 -9.18
CA ALA A 739 -7.20 16.25 -9.84
C ALA A 739 -6.34 17.11 -8.89
N LEU A 740 -5.88 18.27 -9.35
CA LEU A 740 -5.25 19.26 -8.48
C LEU A 740 -6.34 20.03 -7.70
N PRO A 741 -6.58 19.80 -6.38
CA PRO A 741 -7.57 20.49 -5.56
C PRO A 741 -7.86 21.97 -5.87
N ASP A 742 -6.82 22.83 -5.88
CA ASP A 742 -7.00 24.28 -6.08
C ASP A 742 -7.44 24.67 -7.50
N SER A 743 -7.47 23.72 -8.43
CA SER A 743 -7.90 23.93 -9.82
C SER A 743 -9.35 23.54 -10.09
N ILE A 744 -10.00 22.84 -9.15
CA ILE A 744 -11.33 22.28 -9.39
C ILE A 744 -12.37 23.39 -9.23
N VAL A 745 -12.97 23.81 -10.34
CA VAL A 745 -14.01 24.83 -10.38
C VAL A 745 -15.29 24.20 -10.90
N ARG A 746 -16.34 24.22 -10.07
CA ARG A 746 -17.68 23.83 -10.49
C ARG A 746 -18.35 25.00 -11.20
N VAL A 747 -18.69 24.81 -12.45
CA VAL A 747 -19.43 25.75 -13.30
C VAL A 747 -20.80 25.14 -13.58
N ARG A 748 -21.89 25.75 -13.11
CA ARG A 748 -23.24 25.32 -13.50
C ARG A 748 -23.62 25.95 -14.83
N ARG A 749 -24.01 25.12 -15.79
CA ARG A 749 -24.57 25.58 -17.07
C ARG A 749 -26.07 25.77 -16.88
N PHE A 750 -26.56 27.00 -17.02
CA PHE A 750 -27.98 27.29 -16.90
C PHE A 750 -28.63 27.23 -18.29
N ALA A 751 -29.48 26.24 -18.56
CA ALA A 751 -30.21 26.10 -19.82
C ALA A 751 -31.73 26.05 -19.59
N CYS A 752 -32.55 26.55 -20.54
CA CYS A 752 -34.02 26.42 -20.44
C CYS A 752 -34.39 24.92 -20.40
N PRO A 753 -35.06 24.41 -19.36
CA PRO A 753 -35.44 22.99 -19.27
C PRO A 753 -36.44 22.56 -20.36
N ARG A 754 -37.04 23.54 -21.08
CA ARG A 754 -38.01 23.29 -22.16
C ARG A 754 -37.40 23.36 -23.56
N CYS A 755 -36.31 24.10 -23.79
CA CYS A 755 -35.76 24.31 -25.14
C CYS A 755 -34.23 24.29 -25.22
N ASP A 756 -33.55 23.97 -24.11
CA ASP A 756 -32.09 23.84 -23.99
C ASP A 756 -31.31 25.11 -24.40
N THR A 757 -31.97 26.27 -24.42
CA THR A 757 -31.29 27.54 -24.69
C THR A 757 -30.43 27.90 -23.51
N GLU A 758 -29.12 28.00 -23.74
CA GLU A 758 -28.13 28.40 -22.75
C GLU A 758 -28.27 29.86 -22.34
N LEU A 759 -28.14 30.08 -21.04
CA LEU A 759 -27.98 31.38 -20.43
C LEU A 759 -26.50 31.64 -20.19
N THR A 760 -26.07 32.84 -20.53
CA THR A 760 -24.71 33.29 -20.20
C THR A 760 -24.58 33.53 -18.70
N GLU A 761 -23.40 33.29 -18.13
CA GLU A 761 -23.11 33.55 -16.71
C GLU A 761 -23.50 34.99 -16.31
N SER A 762 -23.19 35.98 -17.15
CA SER A 762 -23.56 37.38 -16.93
C SER A 762 -25.08 37.61 -16.81
N GLN A 763 -25.92 36.83 -17.50
CA GLN A 763 -27.38 36.94 -17.38
C GLN A 763 -27.88 36.41 -16.04
N VAL A 764 -27.28 35.33 -15.55
CA VAL A 764 -27.63 34.70 -14.27
C VAL A 764 -27.13 35.55 -13.11
N GLU A 765 -25.89 36.04 -13.19
CA GLU A 765 -25.26 36.88 -12.18
C GLU A 765 -26.01 38.21 -11.99
N LYS A 766 -26.34 38.91 -13.08
CA LYS A 766 -27.18 40.13 -13.02
C LYS A 766 -28.57 39.90 -12.45
N ARG A 767 -29.12 38.69 -12.59
CA ARG A 767 -30.42 38.32 -12.00
C ARG A 767 -30.28 38.02 -10.51
N ARG A 768 -29.21 37.34 -10.10
CA ARG A 768 -28.87 37.08 -8.69
C ARG A 768 -28.57 38.36 -7.92
N GLU A 769 -27.77 39.27 -8.48
CA GLU A 769 -27.48 40.60 -7.90
C GLU A 769 -28.74 41.42 -7.63
N ARG A 770 -29.79 41.20 -8.42
CA ARG A 770 -31.10 41.83 -8.28
C ARG A 770 -32.06 41.07 -7.35
N GLY A 771 -31.59 40.01 -6.68
CA GLY A 771 -32.36 39.22 -5.72
C GLY A 771 -33.35 38.23 -6.34
N PHE A 772 -33.27 37.96 -7.65
CA PHE A 772 -34.18 36.99 -8.29
C PHE A 772 -33.67 35.56 -8.12
N VAL A 773 -34.60 34.66 -7.78
CA VAL A 773 -34.37 33.21 -7.61
C VAL A 773 -34.74 32.41 -8.86
N SER A 774 -35.30 33.05 -9.88
CA SER A 774 -35.69 32.42 -11.14
C SER A 774 -35.40 33.31 -12.35
N ILE A 775 -35.27 32.67 -13.52
CA ILE A 775 -35.10 33.34 -14.80
C ILE A 775 -36.10 32.79 -15.81
N THR A 776 -36.59 33.67 -16.68
CA THR A 776 -37.51 33.31 -17.76
C THR A 776 -36.72 33.20 -19.04
N CYS A 777 -36.83 32.06 -19.72
CA CYS A 777 -36.18 31.86 -21.01
C CYS A 777 -36.76 32.80 -22.07
N SER A 778 -35.89 33.47 -22.82
CA SER A 778 -36.24 34.36 -23.92
C SER A 778 -36.84 33.66 -25.14
N VAL A 779 -36.63 32.35 -25.28
CA VAL A 779 -37.08 31.55 -26.43
C VAL A 779 -38.38 30.81 -26.12
N CYS A 780 -38.40 30.03 -25.02
CA CYS A 780 -39.49 29.12 -24.67
C CYS A 780 -40.53 29.74 -23.71
N GLY A 781 -40.23 30.92 -23.13
CA GLY A 781 -41.06 31.59 -22.12
C GLY A 781 -41.14 30.88 -20.76
N ALA A 782 -40.48 29.73 -20.59
CA ALA A 782 -40.50 28.97 -19.34
C ALA A 782 -39.69 29.69 -18.25
N SER A 783 -40.23 29.76 -17.04
CA SER A 783 -39.51 30.26 -15.85
C SER A 783 -38.95 29.08 -15.06
N PHE A 784 -37.68 29.17 -14.67
CA PHE A 784 -36.99 28.12 -13.92
C PHE A 784 -36.03 28.73 -12.89
N SER A 785 -35.74 27.97 -11.83
CA SER A 785 -34.91 28.40 -10.70
C SER A 785 -33.44 28.60 -11.10
N ILE A 786 -32.82 29.63 -10.55
CA ILE A 786 -31.37 29.90 -10.61
C ILE A 786 -30.71 29.81 -9.22
N VAL A 787 -31.43 29.34 -8.19
CA VAL A 787 -30.91 29.18 -6.82
C VAL A 787 -30.05 27.94 -6.71
N ASP A 788 -28.86 28.09 -6.11
CA ASP A 788 -28.05 26.96 -5.70
C ASP A 788 -28.61 26.37 -4.41
N SER A 789 -29.39 25.30 -4.53
CA SER A 789 -29.62 24.42 -3.40
C SER A 789 -28.37 23.58 -3.19
N HIS A 790 -27.39 24.09 -2.43
CA HIS A 790 -26.53 23.23 -1.65
C HIS A 790 -26.93 23.44 -0.20
N PRO A 791 -27.60 22.50 0.47
CA PRO A 791 -27.54 22.47 1.91
C PRO A 791 -26.24 21.79 2.31
N ASP A 792 -25.46 22.47 3.16
CA ASP A 792 -24.48 21.91 4.08
C ASP A 792 -25.14 20.82 4.96
N GLN A 793 -25.38 19.63 4.43
CA GLN A 793 -25.77 18.45 5.20
C GLN A 793 -24.77 17.32 4.92
N THR A 794 -23.58 17.49 5.48
CA THR A 794 -22.39 16.69 5.18
C THR A 794 -22.30 15.36 5.93
N SER A 795 -22.88 15.18 7.13
CA SER A 795 -22.49 14.00 7.94
C SER A 795 -23.12 12.65 7.53
N MET A 796 -24.37 12.59 7.05
CA MET A 796 -25.03 11.30 6.71
C MET A 796 -24.66 10.79 5.31
N ARG A 797 -24.25 11.67 4.40
CA ARG A 797 -24.06 11.37 2.96
C ARG A 797 -22.61 11.03 2.61
N ASP A 798 -21.64 11.52 3.38
CA ASP A 798 -20.25 11.06 3.34
C ASP A 798 -20.15 9.53 3.52
N SER A 799 -21.03 8.95 4.35
CA SER A 799 -21.13 7.50 4.55
C SER A 799 -21.58 6.75 3.29
N ALA A 800 -22.53 7.30 2.51
CA ALA A 800 -23.02 6.68 1.28
C ALA A 800 -21.96 6.67 0.17
N VAL A 801 -21.27 7.80 -0.02
CA VAL A 801 -20.15 7.93 -0.96
C VAL A 801 -18.98 7.02 -0.55
N ALA A 802 -18.66 6.96 0.74
CA ALA A 802 -17.66 6.03 1.27
C ALA A 802 -18.04 4.57 1.00
N LYS A 803 -19.30 4.18 1.22
CA LYS A 803 -19.80 2.84 0.91
C LYS A 803 -19.71 2.51 -0.57
N MET A 804 -20.07 3.44 -1.46
CA MET A 804 -19.89 3.27 -2.90
C MET A 804 -18.42 3.09 -3.29
N ALA A 805 -17.52 3.86 -2.68
CA ALA A 805 -16.08 3.73 -2.92
C ALA A 805 -15.53 2.39 -2.43
N SER A 806 -15.98 1.93 -1.26
CA SER A 806 -15.64 0.61 -0.70
C SER A 806 -16.13 -0.53 -1.58
N ASN A 807 -17.37 -0.46 -2.08
CA ASN A 807 -17.92 -1.43 -3.02
C ASN A 807 -17.12 -1.50 -4.32
N ALA A 808 -16.72 -0.33 -4.85
CA ALA A 808 -15.88 -0.25 -6.03
C ALA A 808 -14.53 -0.94 -5.82
N ASN A 809 -13.86 -0.66 -4.69
CA ASN A 809 -12.61 -1.34 -4.33
C ASN A 809 -12.79 -2.87 -4.23
N ALA A 810 -13.83 -3.33 -3.52
CA ALA A 810 -14.09 -4.77 -3.36
C ALA A 810 -14.38 -5.46 -4.70
N LYS A 811 -15.14 -4.84 -5.60
CA LYS A 811 -15.43 -5.42 -6.92
C LYS A 811 -14.19 -5.47 -7.81
N ARG A 812 -13.36 -4.42 -7.81
CA ARG A 812 -12.07 -4.39 -8.47
C ARG A 812 -11.16 -5.52 -7.99
N ASP A 813 -11.06 -5.71 -6.68
CA ASP A 813 -10.18 -6.71 -6.08
C ASP A 813 -10.64 -8.13 -6.45
N ARG A 814 -11.96 -8.41 -6.47
CA ARG A 814 -12.53 -9.68 -6.97
C ARG A 814 -12.27 -9.90 -8.46
N GLU A 815 -12.39 -8.86 -9.29
CA GLU A 815 -12.11 -8.96 -10.72
C GLU A 815 -10.63 -9.29 -10.98
N ALA A 816 -9.71 -8.68 -10.24
CA ALA A 816 -8.28 -9.00 -10.30
C ALA A 816 -7.98 -10.41 -9.75
N ALA A 817 -8.61 -10.78 -8.63
CA ALA A 817 -8.42 -12.07 -7.94
C ALA A 817 -8.72 -13.28 -8.84
N LYS A 818 -9.63 -13.14 -9.81
CA LYS A 818 -9.90 -14.17 -10.82
C LYS A 818 -8.64 -14.55 -11.61
N TYR A 819 -7.83 -13.57 -12.04
CA TYR A 819 -6.61 -13.81 -12.81
C TYR A 819 -5.48 -14.32 -11.94
N THR A 820 -5.42 -13.86 -10.68
CA THR A 820 -4.53 -14.44 -9.68
C THR A 820 -4.82 -15.93 -9.49
N LEU A 821 -6.10 -16.32 -9.39
CA LEU A 821 -6.52 -17.71 -9.27
C LEU A 821 -6.15 -18.54 -10.51
N GLU A 822 -6.41 -18.01 -11.71
CA GLU A 822 -6.04 -18.68 -12.96
C GLU A 822 -4.53 -18.87 -13.08
N GLY A 823 -3.76 -17.85 -12.71
CA GLY A 823 -2.31 -17.89 -12.64
C GLY A 823 -1.82 -18.99 -11.70
N LYS A 824 -2.39 -19.06 -10.48
CA LYS A 824 -2.10 -20.11 -9.48
C LYS A 824 -2.38 -21.52 -9.99
N ILE A 825 -3.50 -21.72 -10.70
CA ILE A 825 -3.86 -23.00 -11.31
C ILE A 825 -2.82 -23.40 -12.36
N LYS A 826 -2.44 -22.47 -13.25
CA LYS A 826 -1.44 -22.73 -14.30
C LYS A 826 -0.05 -23.01 -13.73
N SER A 827 0.34 -22.31 -12.66
CA SER A 827 1.63 -22.54 -11.98
C SER A 827 1.61 -23.73 -11.02
N GLY A 828 0.43 -24.30 -10.73
CA GLY A 828 0.28 -25.40 -9.77
C GLY A 828 0.60 -25.00 -8.32
N THR A 829 0.35 -23.75 -7.94
CA THR A 829 0.66 -23.22 -6.60
C THR A 829 -0.61 -23.02 -5.79
N TYR A 830 -0.72 -23.74 -4.66
CA TYR A 830 -1.87 -23.68 -3.77
C TYR A 830 -1.58 -22.82 -2.53
N ASP A 831 -2.57 -22.07 -2.06
CA ASP A 831 -2.40 -21.18 -0.90
C ASP A 831 -2.66 -21.91 0.41
N VAL A 832 -3.68 -22.77 0.42
CA VAL A 832 -4.18 -23.45 1.60
C VAL A 832 -4.54 -24.90 1.29
N MET A 833 -4.18 -25.80 2.19
CA MET A 833 -4.67 -27.17 2.17
C MET A 833 -5.92 -27.28 3.06
N LEU A 834 -7.05 -27.72 2.51
CA LEU A 834 -8.29 -27.91 3.28
C LEU A 834 -8.36 -29.36 3.76
N CYS A 835 -7.97 -29.60 5.00
CA CYS A 835 -8.04 -30.91 5.62
C CYS A 835 -9.45 -31.15 6.17
N HIS A 836 -10.14 -32.19 5.72
CA HIS A 836 -11.54 -32.44 6.10
C HIS A 836 -11.88 -33.92 6.18
N ASN A 837 -12.96 -34.24 6.91
CA ASN A 837 -13.56 -35.56 6.88
C ASN A 837 -14.27 -35.77 5.52
N SER A 838 -14.18 -36.96 4.93
CA SER A 838 -14.86 -37.27 3.66
C SER A 838 -16.38 -37.04 3.71
N ALA A 839 -16.99 -37.20 4.89
CA ALA A 839 -18.42 -36.94 5.11
C ALA A 839 -18.81 -35.45 5.05
N ASP A 840 -17.87 -34.54 5.34
CA ASP A 840 -18.10 -33.09 5.38
C ASP A 840 -17.65 -32.38 4.07
N LYS A 841 -17.20 -33.16 3.07
CA LYS A 841 -16.61 -32.67 1.81
C LYS A 841 -17.47 -31.67 1.06
N SER A 842 -18.80 -31.83 1.03
CA SER A 842 -19.70 -30.90 0.34
C SER A 842 -19.63 -29.48 0.93
N LYS A 843 -19.68 -29.36 2.27
CA LYS A 843 -19.60 -28.08 2.98
C LYS A 843 -18.22 -27.42 2.81
N VAL A 844 -17.15 -28.21 2.89
CA VAL A 844 -15.78 -27.69 2.70
C VAL A 844 -15.55 -27.24 1.25
N LYS A 845 -16.20 -27.90 0.28
CA LYS A 845 -16.17 -27.48 -1.13
C LYS A 845 -16.87 -26.13 -1.35
N GLU A 846 -17.97 -25.85 -0.65
CA GLU A 846 -18.63 -24.53 -0.68
C GLU A 846 -17.72 -23.44 -0.14
N ILE A 847 -17.09 -23.66 1.02
CA ILE A 847 -16.10 -22.73 1.59
C ILE A 847 -14.89 -22.56 0.66
N GLY A 848 -14.44 -23.65 0.04
CA GLY A 848 -13.40 -23.61 -0.99
C GLY A 848 -13.79 -22.75 -2.20
N GLN A 849 -15.06 -22.72 -2.60
CA GLN A 849 -15.54 -21.82 -3.66
C GLN A 849 -15.55 -20.36 -3.21
N MET A 850 -15.90 -20.08 -1.95
CA MET A 850 -15.81 -18.73 -1.37
C MET A 850 -14.36 -18.23 -1.33
N LEU A 851 -13.41 -19.08 -0.93
CA LEU A 851 -11.97 -18.75 -0.98
C LEU A 851 -11.49 -18.46 -2.42
N LYS A 852 -11.95 -19.25 -3.40
CA LYS A 852 -11.64 -19.02 -4.82
C LYS A 852 -12.17 -17.68 -5.34
N ALA A 853 -13.32 -17.22 -4.83
CA ALA A 853 -13.88 -15.91 -5.21
C ALA A 853 -12.99 -14.74 -4.75
N GLU A 854 -12.22 -14.94 -3.68
CA GLU A 854 -11.25 -13.97 -3.13
C GLU A 854 -9.81 -14.22 -3.63
N GLY A 855 -9.63 -15.07 -4.65
CA GLY A 855 -8.33 -15.32 -5.30
C GLY A 855 -7.42 -16.30 -4.56
N ILE A 856 -7.95 -16.99 -3.56
CA ILE A 856 -7.25 -18.03 -2.81
C ILE A 856 -7.54 -19.38 -3.47
N LEU A 857 -6.49 -20.11 -3.85
CA LEU A 857 -6.60 -21.44 -4.44
C LEU A 857 -6.45 -22.50 -3.33
N PRO A 858 -7.56 -23.10 -2.85
CA PRO A 858 -7.49 -24.23 -1.95
C PRO A 858 -7.14 -25.51 -2.70
N TRP A 859 -6.38 -26.37 -2.04
CA TRP A 859 -6.26 -27.77 -2.39
C TRP A 859 -7.19 -28.60 -1.49
N LEU A 860 -8.04 -29.44 -2.09
CA LEU A 860 -9.02 -30.26 -1.35
C LEU A 860 -8.70 -31.75 -1.39
N ASP A 861 -8.66 -32.37 -2.58
CA ASP A 861 -8.57 -33.83 -2.69
C ASP A 861 -8.22 -34.30 -4.13
N GLN A 862 -7.97 -35.61 -4.30
CA GLN A 862 -7.56 -36.30 -5.53
C GLN A 862 -8.45 -36.01 -6.75
N LEU A 863 -9.74 -35.74 -6.54
CA LEU A 863 -10.71 -35.46 -7.61
C LEU A 863 -10.55 -34.08 -8.26
N ASP A 864 -9.74 -33.19 -7.68
CA ASP A 864 -9.37 -31.92 -8.30
C ASP A 864 -8.10 -32.04 -9.16
N LEU A 865 -7.44 -33.20 -9.18
CA LEU A 865 -6.33 -33.48 -10.10
C LEU A 865 -6.86 -33.91 -11.48
N PRO A 866 -6.19 -33.49 -12.58
CA PRO A 866 -6.48 -34.03 -13.90
C PRO A 866 -6.39 -35.56 -13.91
N PRO A 867 -7.21 -36.25 -14.71
CA PRO A 867 -7.10 -37.70 -14.83
C PRO A 867 -5.69 -38.09 -15.29
N PHE A 868 -5.16 -39.20 -14.75
CA PHE A 868 -3.82 -39.77 -15.03
C PHE A 868 -2.61 -39.09 -14.37
N VAL A 869 -2.82 -38.16 -13.44
CA VAL A 869 -1.74 -37.59 -12.62
C VAL A 869 -1.50 -38.47 -11.39
N ASP A 870 -0.23 -38.72 -11.06
CA ASP A 870 0.14 -39.47 -9.85
C ASP A 870 -0.21 -38.66 -8.60
N TRP A 871 -1.24 -39.14 -7.91
CA TRP A 871 -1.77 -38.52 -6.69
C TRP A 871 -0.71 -38.33 -5.61
N GLN A 872 0.15 -39.33 -5.37
CA GLN A 872 1.11 -39.26 -4.26
C GLN A 872 2.17 -38.20 -4.54
N LYS A 873 2.68 -38.17 -5.77
CA LYS A 873 3.69 -37.19 -6.19
C LYS A 873 3.17 -35.76 -6.17
N GLU A 874 1.92 -35.53 -6.59
CA GLU A 874 1.32 -34.19 -6.50
C GLU A 874 0.96 -33.82 -5.07
N LEU A 875 0.51 -34.76 -4.23
CA LEU A 875 0.29 -34.52 -2.82
C LEU A 875 1.60 -34.08 -2.13
N GLU A 876 2.71 -34.80 -2.35
CA GLU A 876 4.03 -34.44 -1.82
C GLU A 876 4.47 -33.04 -2.30
N LYS A 877 4.23 -32.72 -3.57
CA LYS A 877 4.53 -31.39 -4.13
C LYS A 877 3.68 -30.28 -3.53
N VAL A 878 2.39 -30.53 -3.30
CA VAL A 878 1.48 -29.57 -2.65
C VAL A 878 1.88 -29.36 -1.21
N ILE A 879 2.13 -30.44 -0.47
CA ILE A 879 2.65 -30.40 0.90
C ILE A 879 3.91 -29.55 0.92
N ALA A 880 4.88 -29.81 0.04
CA ALA A 880 6.15 -29.07 -0.05
C ALA A 880 5.99 -27.57 -0.37
N THR A 881 4.88 -27.14 -0.97
CA THR A 881 4.71 -25.77 -1.49
C THR A 881 3.64 -24.94 -0.77
N VAL A 882 2.69 -25.57 -0.08
CA VAL A 882 1.57 -24.89 0.58
C VAL A 882 2.05 -24.05 1.76
N LYS A 883 1.46 -22.86 1.93
CA LYS A 883 1.85 -21.88 2.96
C LYS A 883 0.92 -21.87 4.17
N SER A 884 -0.22 -22.53 4.07
CA SER A 884 -1.19 -22.64 5.15
C SER A 884 -2.01 -23.92 5.08
N ALA A 885 -2.62 -24.33 6.19
CA ALA A 885 -3.57 -25.43 6.23
C ALA A 885 -4.77 -25.08 7.10
N ALA A 886 -5.97 -25.42 6.62
CA ALA A 886 -7.22 -25.23 7.33
C ALA A 886 -7.84 -26.60 7.64
N ILE A 887 -8.07 -26.87 8.91
CA ILE A 887 -8.55 -28.17 9.39
C ILE A 887 -10.00 -28.06 9.80
N PHE A 888 -10.89 -28.67 9.01
CA PHE A 888 -12.33 -28.57 9.17
C PHE A 888 -12.87 -29.64 10.11
N VAL A 889 -13.72 -29.19 11.04
CA VAL A 889 -14.40 -30.03 12.02
C VAL A 889 -15.91 -29.89 11.83
N GLY A 890 -16.56 -30.92 11.28
CA GLY A 890 -18.01 -30.93 11.06
C GLY A 890 -18.81 -31.80 12.01
N PRO A 891 -20.12 -31.99 11.73
CA PRO A 891 -21.03 -32.82 12.52
C PRO A 891 -20.56 -34.27 12.65
N SER A 892 -19.82 -34.74 11.66
CA SER A 892 -19.23 -36.08 11.59
C SER A 892 -18.00 -36.23 12.51
N GLY A 893 -17.62 -35.16 13.21
CA GLY A 893 -16.36 -35.05 13.93
C GLY A 893 -15.15 -35.10 13.00
N VAL A 894 -13.96 -35.05 13.59
CA VAL A 894 -12.73 -35.30 12.83
C VAL A 894 -12.41 -36.79 12.89
N GLY A 895 -13.10 -37.56 12.06
CA GLY A 895 -12.75 -38.97 11.89
C GLY A 895 -11.63 -39.10 10.85
N PRO A 896 -10.39 -39.53 11.20
CA PRO A 896 -9.75 -39.67 12.52
C PRO A 896 -8.32 -39.05 12.52
N TRP A 897 -8.00 -38.16 13.47
CA TRP A 897 -6.60 -37.74 13.75
C TRP A 897 -5.67 -38.91 14.16
N GLU A 898 -6.23 -40.10 14.36
CA GLU A 898 -5.55 -41.35 14.70
C GLU A 898 -4.89 -42.04 13.50
N GLN A 899 -5.19 -41.61 12.27
CA GLN A 899 -4.48 -42.10 11.09
C GLN A 899 -3.06 -41.50 11.06
N MET A 900 -2.06 -42.38 11.01
CA MET A 900 -0.63 -42.02 11.07
C MET A 900 -0.25 -40.98 10.02
N GLU A 901 -0.92 -40.98 8.86
CA GLU A 901 -0.69 -40.10 7.72
C GLU A 901 -1.08 -38.64 8.02
N VAL A 902 -2.26 -38.38 8.59
CA VAL A 902 -2.70 -37.03 8.98
C VAL A 902 -1.83 -36.49 10.11
N ARG A 903 -1.43 -37.34 11.05
CA ARG A 903 -0.53 -36.93 12.14
C ARG A 903 0.87 -36.60 11.63
N SER A 904 1.38 -37.37 10.67
CA SER A 904 2.69 -37.12 10.05
C SER A 904 2.67 -35.83 9.24
N LEU A 905 1.59 -35.58 8.48
CA LEU A 905 1.36 -34.33 7.75
C LEU A 905 1.33 -33.11 8.69
N LEU A 906 0.57 -33.21 9.79
CA LEU A 906 0.48 -32.13 10.77
C LEU A 906 1.83 -31.90 11.49
N MET A 907 2.59 -32.96 11.75
CA MET A 907 3.96 -32.82 12.28
C MET A 907 4.88 -32.14 11.26
N GLU A 908 4.81 -32.51 9.99
CA GLU A 908 5.59 -31.86 8.93
C GLU A 908 5.23 -30.37 8.80
N PHE A 909 3.95 -30.03 8.93
CA PHE A 909 3.50 -28.63 8.94
C PHE A 909 3.99 -27.85 10.16
N VAL A 910 4.07 -28.50 11.33
CA VAL A 910 4.66 -27.90 12.54
C VAL A 910 6.16 -27.71 12.36
N GLU A 911 6.89 -28.69 11.84
CA GLU A 911 8.33 -28.60 11.60
C GLU A 911 8.70 -27.50 10.60
N ARG A 912 7.81 -27.23 9.64
CA ARG A 912 7.97 -26.20 8.61
C ARG A 912 7.38 -24.84 8.98
N ASP A 913 6.86 -24.70 10.21
CA ASP A 913 6.22 -23.48 10.72
C ASP A 913 5.12 -22.93 9.78
N ILE A 914 4.30 -23.84 9.24
CA ILE A 914 3.19 -23.49 8.35
C ILE A 914 2.01 -22.99 9.17
N ARG A 915 1.35 -21.92 8.71
CA ARG A 915 0.15 -21.37 9.37
C ARG A 915 -0.98 -22.39 9.33
N MET A 916 -1.42 -22.85 10.49
CA MET A 916 -2.56 -23.74 10.62
C MET A 916 -3.74 -23.00 11.26
N GLY A 917 -4.95 -23.30 10.78
CA GLY A 917 -6.20 -22.80 11.35
C GLY A 917 -7.22 -23.93 11.51
N LEU A 918 -7.97 -23.92 12.60
CA LEU A 918 -9.08 -24.85 12.84
C LEU A 918 -10.38 -24.22 12.36
N VAL A 919 -11.25 -24.97 11.70
CA VAL A 919 -12.51 -24.43 11.16
C VAL A 919 -13.69 -25.28 11.63
N TYR A 920 -14.57 -24.71 12.45
CA TYR A 920 -15.79 -25.37 12.88
C TYR A 920 -16.90 -25.16 11.85
N LEU A 921 -17.46 -26.26 11.33
CA LEU A 921 -18.58 -26.21 10.40
C LEU A 921 -19.92 -26.18 11.13
N LEU A 922 -20.95 -25.74 10.41
CA LEU A 922 -22.32 -25.73 10.92
C LEU A 922 -22.81 -27.15 11.27
N GLY A 923 -23.23 -27.34 12.54
CA GLY A 923 -23.66 -28.63 13.11
C GLY A 923 -22.57 -29.42 13.86
N CYS A 924 -21.40 -28.81 14.10
CA CYS A 924 -20.32 -29.38 14.91
C CYS A 924 -20.74 -29.57 16.41
N PRO A 925 -20.41 -30.70 17.08
CA PRO A 925 -20.73 -30.91 18.49
C PRO A 925 -20.10 -29.84 19.42
N SER A 926 -20.76 -29.52 20.53
CA SER A 926 -20.28 -28.52 21.51
C SER A 926 -19.06 -28.96 22.32
N GLU A 927 -18.83 -30.27 22.48
CA GLU A 927 -17.63 -30.84 23.11
C GLU A 927 -16.85 -31.69 22.11
N ILE A 928 -15.62 -31.27 21.78
CA ILE A 928 -14.72 -31.99 20.86
C ILE A 928 -13.36 -32.15 21.54
N LYS A 929 -12.87 -33.39 21.62
CA LYS A 929 -11.50 -33.67 22.08
C LYS A 929 -10.50 -33.30 20.98
N ILE A 930 -10.01 -32.08 21.03
CA ILE A 930 -8.94 -31.58 20.14
C ILE A 930 -7.59 -31.85 20.80
N PRO A 931 -6.59 -32.39 20.07
CA PRO A 931 -5.24 -32.55 20.61
C PRO A 931 -4.69 -31.23 21.16
N PRO A 932 -3.96 -31.23 22.29
CA PRO A 932 -3.49 -30.01 22.93
C PRO A 932 -2.71 -29.07 22.00
N PHE A 933 -1.91 -29.61 21.08
CA PHE A 933 -1.14 -28.80 20.12
C PHE A 933 -2.01 -28.06 19.11
N LEU A 934 -3.21 -28.55 18.80
CA LEU A 934 -4.15 -27.90 17.86
C LEU A 934 -5.04 -26.87 18.54
N LYS A 935 -5.20 -26.98 19.87
CA LYS A 935 -5.74 -25.90 20.69
C LYS A 935 -4.81 -24.69 20.75
N ILE A 936 -3.70 -24.67 20.01
CA ILE A 936 -2.71 -23.57 19.89
C ILE A 936 -2.86 -22.82 18.55
N PHE A 937 -3.79 -23.18 17.65
CA PHE A 937 -4.01 -22.46 16.38
C PHE A 937 -5.25 -21.56 16.39
N ASN A 938 -5.32 -20.59 15.46
CA ASN A 938 -6.50 -19.74 15.28
C ASN A 938 -7.68 -20.62 14.86
N TRP A 939 -8.85 -20.38 15.43
CA TRP A 939 -10.07 -21.08 15.05
C TRP A 939 -11.06 -20.12 14.40
N VAL A 940 -11.79 -20.64 13.42
CA VAL A 940 -12.83 -19.93 12.68
C VAL A 940 -14.12 -20.71 12.87
N ASP A 941 -15.18 -20.04 13.28
CA ASP A 941 -16.45 -20.70 13.58
C ASP A 941 -17.56 -20.31 12.61
N PHE A 942 -17.85 -21.20 11.65
CA PHE A 942 -18.95 -21.04 10.70
C PHE A 942 -20.33 -21.34 11.34
N ARG A 943 -20.41 -21.62 12.65
CA ARG A 943 -21.70 -21.64 13.39
C ARG A 943 -22.18 -20.23 13.72
N GLN A 944 -21.28 -19.26 13.75
CA GLN A 944 -21.59 -17.85 13.99
C GLN A 944 -21.55 -17.07 12.67
N THR A 945 -22.24 -15.93 12.63
CA THR A 945 -22.30 -15.06 11.42
C THR A 945 -21.57 -13.73 11.62
N ASP A 946 -21.23 -13.41 12.87
CA ASP A 946 -20.48 -12.24 13.26
C ASP A 946 -19.53 -12.68 14.38
N PRO A 947 -18.20 -12.54 14.23
CA PRO A 947 -17.48 -11.95 13.09
C PRO A 947 -17.63 -12.75 11.79
N ASP A 948 -17.38 -12.12 10.64
CA ASP A 948 -17.44 -12.79 9.32
C ASP A 948 -16.44 -13.97 9.25
N PRO A 949 -16.91 -15.23 9.25
CA PRO A 949 -16.04 -16.38 9.35
C PRO A 949 -15.18 -16.57 8.11
N ILE A 950 -15.65 -16.15 6.92
CA ILE A 950 -14.81 -16.26 5.71
C ILE A 950 -13.66 -15.26 5.73
N GLY A 951 -13.92 -14.01 6.16
CA GLY A 951 -12.89 -12.99 6.35
C GLY A 951 -11.82 -13.43 7.36
N GLN A 952 -12.23 -14.06 8.47
CA GLN A 952 -11.29 -14.63 9.44
C GLN A 952 -10.47 -15.79 8.87
N LEU A 953 -11.09 -16.67 8.07
CA LEU A 953 -10.37 -17.76 7.42
C LEU A 953 -9.34 -17.22 6.41
N ILE A 954 -9.73 -16.23 5.62
CA ILE A 954 -8.85 -15.53 4.68
C ILE A 954 -7.67 -14.89 5.41
N TRP A 955 -7.94 -14.25 6.55
CA TRP A 955 -6.89 -13.68 7.38
C TRP A 955 -5.97 -14.75 7.96
N GLY A 956 -6.51 -15.85 8.47
CA GLY A 956 -5.71 -16.98 8.95
C GLY A 956 -4.81 -17.59 7.87
N ILE A 957 -5.28 -17.63 6.63
CA ILE A 957 -4.55 -18.13 5.46
C ILE A 957 -3.46 -17.14 5.01
N THR A 958 -3.86 -15.88 4.78
CA THR A 958 -3.01 -14.88 4.12
C THR A 958 -2.15 -14.07 5.10
N GLY A 959 -2.59 -13.97 6.36
CA GLY A 959 -2.05 -13.07 7.37
C GLY A 959 -2.38 -11.59 7.15
N LYS A 960 -3.20 -11.28 6.14
CA LYS A 960 -3.69 -9.93 5.86
C LYS A 960 -5.12 -9.80 6.38
N ALA A 961 -5.39 -8.78 7.18
CA ALA A 961 -6.75 -8.52 7.64
C ALA A 961 -7.66 -8.26 6.43
N PRO A 962 -8.93 -8.71 6.44
CA PRO A 962 -9.85 -8.49 5.35
C PRO A 962 -10.17 -6.99 5.22
N HIS A 963 -10.05 -6.44 4.00
CA HIS A 963 -10.39 -5.03 3.74
C HIS A 963 -11.84 -4.72 4.13
N GLY A 964 -12.02 -3.88 5.14
CA GLY A 964 -13.35 -3.41 5.59
C GLY A 964 -14.20 -4.46 6.30
N GLY A 965 -13.64 -5.60 6.71
CA GLY A 965 -14.32 -6.61 7.51
C GLY A 965 -13.98 -6.44 8.98
N LYS A 966 -14.94 -5.89 9.76
CA LYS A 966 -14.89 -5.86 11.22
C LYS A 966 -14.56 -7.26 11.76
N ALA A 967 -13.32 -7.47 12.21
CA ALA A 967 -12.95 -8.67 12.92
C ALA A 967 -13.33 -8.50 14.40
N ASP A 968 -14.61 -8.71 14.70
CA ASP A 968 -15.10 -8.86 16.07
C ASP A 968 -14.60 -10.23 16.61
N LEU A 969 -13.34 -10.33 17.06
CA LEU A 969 -12.84 -11.56 17.71
C LEU A 969 -13.49 -11.73 19.11
N GLY A 970 -14.77 -12.12 19.11
CA GLY A 970 -15.49 -12.52 20.31
C GLY A 970 -15.15 -13.95 20.74
N ASP A 971 -14.79 -14.05 22.02
CA ASP A 971 -14.54 -15.21 22.91
C ASP A 971 -13.23 -16.01 22.76
#